data_AF-A0A1I1TUS0-F1
#
_entry.id   AF-A0A1I1TUS0-F1
#
_cell.length_a   1.000
_cell.length_b   1.000
_cell.length_c   1.000
_cell.angle_alpha   90.00
_cell.angle_beta   90.00
_cell.angle_gamma   90.00
#
_symmetry.space_group_name_H-M   'P 1'
#
loop_
_entity.id
_entity.type
_entity.pdbx_description
1 polymer ?
#
loop_
_entity_poly.entity_id
_entity_poly.type
_entity_poly.pdbx_seq_one_letter_code
_entity_poly.pdbx_strand_id
1 'polypeptide(L)'
;MRNNLVTGLSLKKSSIILCSIALVIGLFFITLYDKKNEINNVTDLVSYFYSEAVFDIRIAKTVTLNENYNGYVNYTIEYSGSDKVKVEIENQITGITAIIEKDVILITAENNIDFATAKLNIILSAGHLNKIKTLNIINPHLELHHNLTKKADKNTLNNLTFSEQGEVHGVISYDRLNFEMFSINNKPHYKFNPNKPQPQACRNIVIELINSNGVIVDTTITNENGEYKFELFDVDLNDKYQIKVNAHISYVQGLNIMVKNQATADNLKAQEIYSYRSEVFDLYYTGSLDIHLTTGWNHNVQSFDIDTSFAQPFAILDTIYKSVEFLLEQNIPFYNNYPPLVINWSQQDNVASNAVANAFYQSGRYDRIFISGRSVIDENNKPLANISEWNEHTIIHEFGHYFLKRFVGRDDSQGGAHRALDVGTLELALSEGFATALAKVTLNNWIDKRVASKIGSKRIARDTMRCSIQNEVDINGAPVYQFSPYSETTITRFLLALIDPRANCSKQTTQFVDEIGMTGLYHALQNAATSEALMSIYSVAAQLKTLYPYHTAAIDYLGNELSLELNDAWGSEQGVITALTIYPEDAPLPDITYSPPFVMMDIGDTAEISFNGGIKSLSQKRPGTIRNIRFFAQQDDSVIIKVFNTQDENGDVHRYQFDVVGNGRSTKLSEHDAELGFSYIRLGFNKSQEYVIRVFGERYTDQSFNINDTISTQVSIEYIN
;
A
#
# COMPACT_ATOMS: atom_id res chain seq x y z
N MET A 1 -54.62 40.98 -8.51
CA MET A 1 -53.37 41.14 -9.27
C MET A 1 -52.19 40.88 -8.34
N ARG A 2 -51.45 39.80 -8.64
CA ARG A 2 -50.03 39.44 -8.33
C ARG A 2 -49.31 40.20 -7.19
N ASN A 3 -48.90 39.51 -6.12
CA ASN A 3 -47.71 38.63 -5.95
C ASN A 3 -46.38 39.40 -5.80
N ASN A 4 -45.83 39.45 -4.59
CA ASN A 4 -44.67 38.64 -4.15
C ASN A 4 -44.08 39.20 -2.85
N LEU A 5 -44.04 38.35 -1.81
CA LEU A 5 -43.14 38.50 -0.67
C LEU A 5 -42.68 37.09 -0.28
N VAL A 6 -41.39 36.85 -0.48
CA VAL A 6 -40.64 35.66 -0.05
C VAL A 6 -39.72 36.12 1.07
N THR A 7 -39.86 35.55 2.25
CA THR A 7 -38.80 35.45 3.26
C THR A 7 -38.83 34.05 3.84
N GLY A 8 -37.68 33.37 3.77
CA GLY A 8 -37.50 31.97 4.14
C GLY A 8 -36.63 31.79 5.38
N LEU A 9 -37.01 30.79 6.19
CA LEU A 9 -36.26 30.04 7.21
C LEU A 9 -37.17 28.81 7.50
N SER A 10 -36.95 27.64 6.89
CA SER A 10 -35.98 26.57 7.20
C SER A 10 -36.14 25.94 8.59
N LEU A 11 -36.96 24.87 8.70
CA LEU A 11 -36.60 23.51 9.21
C LEU A 11 -37.83 22.67 9.69
N LYS A 12 -37.80 21.38 9.28
CA LYS A 12 -38.46 20.17 9.85
C LYS A 12 -39.99 20.05 9.81
N LYS A 13 -40.52 19.26 8.85
CA LYS A 13 -41.77 18.47 8.97
C LYS A 13 -41.87 17.43 7.85
N SER A 14 -41.30 16.24 8.08
CA SER A 14 -41.48 15.07 7.19
C SER A 14 -41.97 13.81 7.93
N SER A 15 -42.01 13.82 9.26
CA SER A 15 -42.34 12.62 10.07
C SER A 15 -43.78 12.58 10.58
N ILE A 16 -44.57 13.65 10.38
CA ILE A 16 -45.95 13.75 10.92
C ILE A 16 -47.00 13.31 9.89
N ILE A 17 -46.70 13.35 8.58
CA ILE A 17 -47.67 13.01 7.53
C ILE A 17 -47.81 11.48 7.34
N LEU A 18 -46.76 10.70 7.60
CA LEU A 18 -46.81 9.23 7.50
C LEU A 18 -47.64 8.58 8.64
N CYS A 19 -47.61 9.12 9.86
CA CYS A 19 -48.46 8.63 10.95
C CYS A 19 -49.95 8.89 10.70
N SER A 20 -50.31 9.98 10.02
CA SER A 20 -51.71 10.29 9.72
C SER A 20 -52.29 9.42 8.59
N ILE A 21 -51.46 8.96 7.65
CA ILE A 21 -51.88 8.04 6.58
C ILE A 21 -52.06 6.61 7.11
N ALA A 22 -51.18 6.16 8.02
CA ALA A 22 -51.33 4.86 8.69
C ALA A 22 -52.60 4.79 9.57
N LEU A 23 -52.97 5.89 10.24
CA LEU A 23 -54.18 5.94 11.06
C LEU A 23 -55.47 5.86 10.22
N VAL A 24 -55.48 6.48 9.03
CA VAL A 24 -56.62 6.47 8.11
C VAL A 24 -56.77 5.11 7.42
N ILE A 25 -55.67 4.43 7.08
CA ILE A 25 -55.70 3.07 6.55
C ILE A 25 -56.16 2.06 7.62
N GLY A 26 -55.72 2.22 8.88
CA GLY A 26 -56.18 1.40 9.99
C GLY A 26 -57.69 1.53 10.28
N LEU A 27 -58.24 2.75 10.19
CA LEU A 27 -59.68 2.99 10.34
C LEU A 27 -60.51 2.44 9.17
N PHE A 28 -59.94 2.38 7.96
CA PHE A 28 -60.61 1.82 6.78
C PHE A 28 -60.72 0.28 6.83
N PHE A 29 -59.78 -0.40 7.49
CA PHE A 29 -59.84 -1.85 7.69
C PHE A 29 -60.84 -2.28 8.79
N ILE A 30 -61.09 -1.42 9.79
CA ILE A 30 -62.08 -1.68 10.85
C ILE A 30 -63.52 -1.70 10.30
N THR A 31 -63.80 -1.03 9.18
CA THR A 31 -65.15 -0.99 8.59
C THR A 31 -65.45 -2.14 7.61
N LEU A 32 -64.45 -2.96 7.26
CA LEU A 32 -64.60 -4.06 6.29
C LEU A 32 -64.61 -5.46 6.90
N TYR A 33 -64.40 -5.60 8.21
CA TYR A 33 -64.31 -6.90 8.88
C TYR A 33 -65.34 -7.05 10.00
N ASP A 34 -66.63 -7.08 9.62
CA ASP A 34 -67.69 -7.60 10.49
C ASP A 34 -68.07 -9.00 10.03
N LYS A 35 -67.47 -10.01 10.68
CA LYS A 35 -68.17 -11.22 11.14
C LYS A 35 -67.25 -12.14 11.94
N LYS A 36 -67.59 -12.29 13.23
CA LYS A 36 -67.07 -13.26 14.21
C LYS A 36 -65.59 -13.11 14.60
N ASN A 37 -65.31 -12.19 15.53
CA ASN A 37 -64.75 -12.49 16.85
C ASN A 37 -64.44 -11.16 17.59
N GLU A 38 -64.72 -11.14 18.88
CA GLU A 38 -64.63 -9.97 19.77
C GLU A 38 -63.20 -9.43 19.88
N ILE A 39 -62.96 -8.19 19.46
CA ILE A 39 -61.79 -7.38 19.84
C ILE A 39 -62.34 -6.04 20.33
N ASN A 40 -62.32 -5.81 21.65
CA ASN A 40 -63.04 -4.72 22.29
C ASN A 40 -62.15 -3.51 22.66
N ASN A 41 -60.86 -3.48 22.31
CA ASN A 41 -60.03 -2.30 22.57
C ASN A 41 -58.79 -2.16 21.67
N VAL A 42 -58.34 -0.92 21.44
CA VAL A 42 -57.15 -0.61 20.60
C VAL A 42 -55.86 -1.18 21.21
N THR A 43 -55.81 -1.38 22.53
CA THR A 43 -54.71 -2.07 23.22
C THR A 43 -54.59 -3.56 22.86
N ASP A 44 -55.68 -4.21 22.45
CA ASP A 44 -55.64 -5.61 21.99
C ASP A 44 -55.09 -5.71 20.55
N LEU A 45 -55.28 -4.67 19.73
CA LEU A 45 -54.68 -4.58 18.40
C LEU A 45 -53.18 -4.26 18.46
N VAL A 46 -52.77 -3.40 19.40
CA VAL A 46 -51.36 -3.09 19.62
C VAL A 46 -50.63 -4.31 20.18
N SER A 47 -51.24 -5.11 21.06
CA SER A 47 -50.64 -6.38 21.50
C SER A 47 -50.65 -7.47 20.43
N TYR A 48 -51.55 -7.42 19.43
CA TYR A 48 -51.52 -8.30 18.26
C TYR A 48 -50.43 -7.93 17.23
N PHE A 49 -50.07 -6.64 17.11
CA PHE A 49 -49.01 -6.17 16.19
C PHE A 49 -47.62 -5.98 16.84
N TYR A 50 -47.54 -5.83 18.17
CA TYR A 50 -46.29 -5.66 18.92
C TYR A 50 -45.87 -6.86 19.77
N SER A 51 -46.61 -7.98 19.75
CA SER A 51 -45.99 -9.26 20.10
C SER A 51 -45.18 -9.72 18.88
N GLU A 52 -43.97 -9.19 18.72
CA GLU A 52 -42.93 -10.03 18.13
C GLU A 52 -42.82 -11.24 19.04
N ALA A 53 -43.55 -12.29 18.71
CA ALA A 53 -43.34 -13.57 19.33
C ALA A 53 -41.94 -13.98 18.88
N VAL A 54 -40.96 -13.73 19.75
CA VAL A 54 -39.61 -14.22 19.65
C VAL A 54 -39.72 -15.74 19.78
N PHE A 55 -39.97 -16.38 18.65
CA PHE A 55 -39.96 -17.82 18.54
C PHE A 55 -38.50 -18.27 18.50
N ASP A 56 -38.00 -18.71 19.65
CA ASP A 56 -36.69 -19.33 19.78
C ASP A 56 -36.87 -20.86 19.74
N ILE A 57 -36.11 -21.53 18.86
CA ILE A 57 -36.05 -23.00 18.81
C ILE A 57 -34.74 -23.38 19.47
N ARG A 58 -34.81 -24.00 20.66
CA ARG A 58 -33.62 -24.47 21.37
C ARG A 58 -33.52 -25.98 21.24
N ILE A 59 -32.36 -26.45 20.79
CA ILE A 59 -32.04 -27.87 20.73
C ILE A 59 -31.22 -28.21 21.98
N ALA A 60 -31.81 -28.94 22.93
CA ALA A 60 -31.08 -29.42 24.10
C ALA A 60 -30.27 -30.69 23.76
N LYS A 61 -28.95 -30.70 24.04
CA LYS A 61 -28.04 -31.88 23.98
C LYS A 61 -28.30 -32.78 25.21
N THR A 62 -28.15 -34.11 25.28
CA THR A 62 -27.48 -35.20 24.51
C THR A 62 -28.17 -36.52 24.92
N VAL A 63 -28.27 -37.53 24.04
CA VAL A 63 -28.59 -38.93 24.45
C VAL A 63 -27.38 -39.83 24.17
N THR A 64 -26.92 -40.55 25.19
CA THR A 64 -25.88 -41.58 25.10
C THR A 64 -26.55 -42.95 24.96
N LEU A 65 -26.21 -43.73 23.93
CA LEU A 65 -26.66 -45.13 23.81
C LEU A 65 -25.45 -46.07 23.90
N ASN A 66 -25.48 -46.97 24.88
CA ASN A 66 -24.54 -48.09 25.00
C ASN A 66 -25.00 -49.29 24.17
N GLU A 67 -24.03 -50.13 23.82
CA GLU A 67 -24.06 -51.26 22.89
C GLU A 67 -25.30 -52.17 23.02
N ASN A 68 -25.94 -52.45 21.87
CA ASN A 68 -27.15 -53.27 21.64
C ASN A 68 -28.52 -52.59 21.76
N TYR A 69 -28.73 -51.44 21.12
CA TYR A 69 -30.06 -50.82 21.06
C TYR A 69 -30.83 -51.22 19.79
N ASN A 70 -31.93 -51.96 19.96
CA ASN A 70 -33.06 -51.96 19.03
C ASN A 70 -34.06 -50.92 19.56
N GLY A 71 -34.02 -49.67 19.09
CA GLY A 71 -35.00 -48.68 19.52
C GLY A 71 -34.83 -47.28 18.99
N TYR A 72 -35.85 -46.47 19.28
CA TYR A 72 -36.08 -45.08 18.91
C TYR A 72 -34.99 -44.12 19.41
N VAL A 73 -34.62 -43.14 18.61
CA VAL A 73 -33.82 -41.99 19.05
C VAL A 73 -34.79 -40.85 19.37
N ASN A 74 -35.00 -40.56 20.64
CA ASN A 74 -35.85 -39.45 21.06
C ASN A 74 -35.04 -38.15 21.10
N TYR A 75 -35.52 -37.11 20.43
CA TYR A 75 -35.03 -35.74 20.56
C TYR A 75 -36.12 -34.87 21.14
N THR A 76 -35.71 -33.95 22.01
CA THR A 76 -36.58 -32.91 22.55
C THR A 76 -36.21 -31.58 21.91
N ILE A 77 -37.08 -31.06 21.04
CA ILE A 77 -36.99 -29.67 20.59
C ILE A 77 -37.88 -28.86 21.52
N GLU A 78 -37.29 -27.96 22.30
CA GLU A 78 -38.05 -27.04 23.15
C GLU A 78 -38.35 -25.77 22.34
N TYR A 79 -39.63 -25.42 22.31
CA TYR A 79 -40.10 -24.19 21.69
C TYR A 79 -40.87 -23.38 22.73
N SER A 80 -40.64 -22.06 22.77
CA SER A 80 -41.41 -21.14 23.59
C SER A 80 -42.38 -20.32 22.75
N GLY A 81 -43.67 -20.61 22.85
CA GLY A 81 -44.72 -19.71 22.40
C GLY A 81 -46.12 -20.27 22.61
N SER A 82 -47.12 -19.40 22.46
CA SER A 82 -48.51 -19.72 22.81
C SER A 82 -49.13 -20.78 21.88
N ASP A 83 -50.15 -21.49 22.39
CA ASP A 83 -50.85 -22.70 21.87
C ASP A 83 -51.36 -22.68 20.40
N LYS A 84 -50.95 -21.73 19.56
CA LYS A 84 -51.44 -21.50 18.19
C LYS A 84 -50.38 -21.67 17.10
N VAL A 85 -49.24 -22.30 17.38
CA VAL A 85 -48.24 -22.57 16.33
C VAL A 85 -48.49 -23.92 15.68
N LYS A 86 -48.74 -23.88 14.37
CA LYS A 86 -48.83 -25.08 13.55
C LYS A 86 -47.43 -25.41 13.05
N VAL A 87 -46.94 -26.59 13.41
CA VAL A 87 -45.65 -27.12 12.95
C VAL A 87 -45.92 -28.09 11.79
N GLU A 88 -45.40 -27.78 10.61
CA GLU A 88 -45.40 -28.71 9.47
C GLU A 88 -43.99 -29.24 9.25
N ILE A 89 -43.92 -30.54 8.99
CA ILE A 89 -42.65 -31.24 8.78
C ILE A 89 -42.65 -31.79 7.36
N GLU A 90 -41.85 -31.18 6.51
CA GLU A 90 -41.57 -31.72 5.19
C GLU A 90 -40.36 -32.65 5.30
N ASN A 91 -40.64 -33.94 5.26
CA ASN A 91 -39.62 -34.96 5.20
C ASN A 91 -39.41 -35.43 3.75
N GLN A 92 -38.18 -35.36 3.27
CA GLN A 92 -37.79 -35.76 1.92
C GLN A 92 -37.37 -37.24 1.82
N ILE A 93 -37.35 -38.00 2.93
CA ILE A 93 -36.84 -39.39 2.96
C ILE A 93 -37.84 -40.38 3.58
N THR A 94 -38.19 -41.42 2.82
CA THR A 94 -39.05 -42.52 3.29
C THR A 94 -38.40 -43.26 4.47
N GLY A 95 -39.16 -43.46 5.56
CA GLY A 95 -38.68 -44.14 6.78
C GLY A 95 -38.27 -43.19 7.93
N ILE A 96 -38.22 -41.87 7.70
CA ILE A 96 -38.17 -40.89 8.78
C ILE A 96 -39.61 -40.41 9.05
N THR A 97 -40.02 -40.35 10.32
CA THR A 97 -41.29 -39.78 10.75
C THR A 97 -41.03 -38.77 11.85
N ALA A 98 -41.83 -37.72 11.91
CA ALA A 98 -41.74 -36.79 13.02
C ALA A 98 -43.13 -36.43 13.52
N ILE A 99 -43.32 -36.46 14.84
CA ILE A 99 -44.60 -36.22 15.51
C ILE A 99 -44.42 -35.14 16.57
N ILE A 100 -45.48 -34.39 16.86
CA ILE A 100 -45.47 -33.32 17.86
C ILE A 100 -46.24 -33.80 19.08
N GLU A 101 -45.60 -33.83 20.24
CA GLU A 101 -46.22 -34.10 21.53
C GLU A 101 -45.91 -32.97 22.52
N LYS A 102 -46.94 -32.22 22.94
CA LYS A 102 -46.87 -31.24 24.05
C LYS A 102 -45.57 -30.40 24.02
N ASP A 103 -45.41 -29.64 22.94
CA ASP A 103 -44.29 -28.72 22.71
C ASP A 103 -42.95 -29.38 22.34
N VAL A 104 -42.97 -30.69 22.03
CA VAL A 104 -41.79 -31.46 21.63
C VAL A 104 -41.98 -32.11 20.25
N ILE A 105 -40.99 -31.96 19.37
CA ILE A 105 -40.94 -32.69 18.08
C ILE A 105 -40.10 -33.95 18.25
N LEU A 106 -40.76 -35.11 18.21
CA LEU A 106 -40.14 -36.44 18.22
C LEU A 106 -39.85 -36.88 16.79
N ILE A 107 -38.58 -37.13 16.46
CA ILE A 107 -38.17 -37.66 15.15
C ILE A 107 -37.81 -39.14 15.31
N THR A 108 -38.47 -40.01 14.56
CA THR A 108 -38.23 -41.46 14.51
C THR A 108 -37.69 -41.85 13.15
N ALA A 109 -36.65 -42.69 13.13
CA ALA A 109 -36.14 -43.31 11.92
C ALA A 109 -36.36 -44.83 11.99
N GLU A 110 -36.86 -45.42 10.91
CA GLU A 110 -36.95 -46.86 10.73
C GLU A 110 -35.56 -47.50 10.54
N ASN A 111 -35.40 -48.78 10.88
CA ASN A 111 -34.13 -49.47 10.67
C ASN A 111 -33.85 -49.63 9.16
N ASN A 112 -32.62 -49.31 8.73
CA ASN A 112 -32.09 -49.42 7.35
C ASN A 112 -32.51 -48.31 6.36
N ILE A 113 -32.44 -47.04 6.77
CA ILE A 113 -32.56 -45.93 5.82
C ILE A 113 -31.21 -45.69 5.13
N ASP A 114 -31.18 -45.84 3.80
CA ASP A 114 -30.02 -45.57 2.95
C ASP A 114 -30.05 -44.10 2.51
N PHE A 115 -29.32 -43.23 3.21
CA PHE A 115 -29.22 -41.81 2.87
C PHE A 115 -27.84 -41.25 3.25
N ALA A 116 -27.15 -40.58 2.33
CA ALA A 116 -25.88 -39.92 2.65
C ALA A 116 -26.12 -38.64 3.47
N THR A 117 -27.11 -37.84 3.05
CA THR A 117 -27.59 -36.65 3.75
C THR A 117 -29.11 -36.53 3.59
N ALA A 118 -29.81 -36.08 4.64
CA ALA A 118 -31.25 -35.78 4.63
C ALA A 118 -31.48 -34.34 5.05
N LYS A 119 -32.53 -33.73 4.52
CA LYS A 119 -33.02 -32.42 4.97
C LYS A 119 -34.40 -32.59 5.59
N LEU A 120 -34.53 -32.14 6.83
CA LEU A 120 -35.81 -32.03 7.53
C LEU A 120 -36.15 -30.56 7.67
N ASN A 121 -37.21 -30.11 6.99
CA ASN A 121 -37.71 -28.75 7.15
C ASN A 121 -38.75 -28.72 8.25
N ILE A 122 -38.48 -27.95 9.30
CA ILE A 122 -39.46 -27.61 10.33
C ILE A 122 -40.03 -26.24 9.97
N ILE A 123 -41.31 -26.21 9.64
CA ILE A 123 -42.05 -25.00 9.32
C ILE A 123 -42.88 -24.63 10.55
N LEU A 124 -42.50 -23.54 11.23
CA LEU A 124 -43.32 -22.94 12.27
C LEU A 124 -44.24 -21.90 11.64
N SER A 125 -45.55 -22.07 11.79
CA SER A 125 -46.55 -21.15 11.28
C SER A 125 -47.42 -20.57 12.41
N ALA A 126 -47.44 -19.25 12.51
CA ALA A 126 -48.26 -18.49 13.46
C ALA A 126 -49.07 -17.44 12.68
N GLY A 127 -50.33 -17.75 12.35
CA GLY A 127 -51.13 -16.90 11.48
C GLY A 127 -50.61 -16.88 10.04
N HIS A 128 -50.16 -15.72 9.55
CA HIS A 128 -49.62 -15.55 8.19
C HIS A 128 -48.08 -15.59 8.11
N LEU A 129 -47.39 -15.74 9.25
CA LEU A 129 -45.93 -15.79 9.31
C LEU A 129 -45.46 -17.24 9.30
N ASN A 130 -44.58 -17.58 8.36
CA ASN A 130 -43.90 -18.87 8.26
C ASN A 130 -42.41 -18.68 8.51
N LYS A 131 -41.83 -19.43 9.45
CA LYS A 131 -40.38 -19.53 9.64
C LYS A 131 -39.95 -20.96 9.37
N ILE A 132 -39.00 -21.14 8.46
CA ILE A 132 -38.49 -22.45 8.05
C ILE A 132 -37.12 -22.63 8.69
N LYS A 133 -36.94 -23.72 9.44
CA LYS A 133 -35.62 -24.19 9.89
C LYS A 133 -35.31 -25.50 9.18
N THR A 134 -34.20 -25.54 8.46
CA THR A 134 -33.71 -26.76 7.82
C THR A 134 -32.72 -27.46 8.75
N LEU A 135 -32.94 -28.74 9.02
CA LEU A 135 -32.01 -29.61 9.74
C LEU A 135 -31.35 -30.55 8.73
N ASN A 136 -30.02 -30.55 8.67
CA ASN A 136 -29.25 -31.52 7.90
C ASN A 136 -28.97 -32.74 8.78
N ILE A 137 -29.38 -33.92 8.32
CA ILE A 137 -29.13 -35.20 8.99
C ILE A 137 -28.10 -35.93 8.14
N ILE A 138 -26.95 -36.28 8.71
CA ILE A 138 -25.88 -36.99 8.00
C ILE A 138 -25.82 -38.42 8.54
N ASN A 139 -25.75 -39.41 7.65
CA ASN A 139 -25.45 -40.78 8.03
C ASN A 139 -23.93 -41.02 7.85
N PRO A 140 -23.16 -41.14 8.94
CA PRO A 140 -21.69 -41.18 8.87
C PRO A 140 -21.11 -42.44 8.21
N HIS A 141 -21.93 -43.44 7.81
CA HIS A 141 -21.46 -44.64 7.12
C HIS A 141 -21.41 -44.55 5.58
N LEU A 142 -21.99 -43.51 4.96
CA LEU A 142 -22.05 -43.41 3.50
C LEU A 142 -20.96 -42.52 2.87
N GLU A 143 -20.21 -41.73 3.66
CA GLU A 143 -19.10 -40.91 3.13
C GLU A 143 -17.77 -41.66 2.98
N LEU A 144 -17.67 -42.90 3.45
CA LEU A 144 -16.45 -43.73 3.38
C LEU A 144 -16.57 -44.89 2.38
N HIS A 145 -16.87 -44.58 1.11
CA HIS A 145 -16.73 -45.55 0.02
C HIS A 145 -15.82 -45.05 -1.10
N HIS A 146 -14.55 -44.84 -0.74
CA HIS A 146 -13.46 -45.28 -1.61
C HIS A 146 -12.43 -46.07 -0.79
N ASN A 147 -12.38 -47.37 -1.08
CA ASN A 147 -11.35 -48.36 -0.75
C ASN A 147 -11.49 -49.23 0.53
N LEU A 148 -11.55 -50.55 0.25
CA LEU A 148 -11.14 -51.72 1.03
C LEU A 148 -12.18 -52.45 1.91
N THR A 149 -12.74 -53.50 1.30
CA THR A 149 -12.93 -54.86 1.84
C THR A 149 -12.54 -55.10 3.31
N LYS A 150 -13.53 -55.13 4.21
CA LYS A 150 -13.57 -56.01 5.38
C LYS A 150 -15.03 -56.27 5.77
N LYS A 151 -15.30 -57.52 6.17
CA LYS A 151 -16.61 -58.00 6.65
C LYS A 151 -17.21 -57.03 7.66
N ALA A 152 -18.48 -56.71 7.47
CA ALA A 152 -19.31 -55.93 8.37
C ALA A 152 -19.33 -56.58 9.77
N ASP A 153 -18.83 -55.84 10.77
CA ASP A 153 -19.22 -56.02 12.15
C ASP A 153 -20.35 -55.03 12.47
N LYS A 154 -21.43 -55.56 13.04
CA LYS A 154 -22.52 -54.78 13.63
C LYS A 154 -21.95 -54.02 14.83
N ASN A 155 -21.82 -52.69 14.75
CA ASN A 155 -21.86 -51.71 15.84
C ASN A 155 -20.99 -50.50 15.51
N THR A 156 -21.59 -49.40 15.02
CA THR A 156 -21.19 -48.00 15.36
C THR A 156 -22.11 -47.03 14.61
N LEU A 157 -23.09 -46.42 15.26
CA LEU A 157 -23.74 -45.20 14.73
C LEU A 157 -23.64 -44.17 15.85
N ASN A 158 -22.58 -43.35 15.84
CA ASN A 158 -22.36 -42.32 16.84
C ASN A 158 -21.92 -41.02 16.16
N ASN A 159 -22.61 -39.93 16.53
CA ASN A 159 -22.41 -38.51 16.18
C ASN A 159 -23.25 -37.98 15.01
N LEU A 160 -24.41 -37.41 15.35
CA LEU A 160 -25.03 -36.32 14.59
C LEU A 160 -24.42 -35.01 15.08
N THR A 161 -23.60 -34.36 14.25
CA THR A 161 -23.13 -32.98 14.47
C THR A 161 -24.17 -32.01 13.94
N PHE A 162 -24.63 -31.10 14.79
CA PHE A 162 -25.50 -29.99 14.41
C PHE A 162 -24.63 -28.76 14.22
N SER A 163 -24.51 -28.27 12.98
CA SER A 163 -23.86 -26.99 12.72
C SER A 163 -24.88 -25.88 12.92
N GLU A 164 -24.74 -25.12 14.00
CA GLU A 164 -25.37 -23.80 14.09
C GLU A 164 -24.67 -22.90 13.07
N GLN A 165 -25.42 -22.44 12.07
CA GLN A 165 -24.95 -21.44 11.11
C GLN A 165 -25.12 -20.06 11.74
N GLY A 166 -24.00 -19.41 12.02
CA GLY A 166 -23.94 -18.01 12.44
C GLY A 166 -23.40 -17.14 11.30
N GLU A 167 -23.92 -15.94 11.19
CA GLU A 167 -23.40 -14.95 10.23
C GLU A 167 -23.00 -13.68 10.98
N VAL A 168 -21.79 -13.19 10.70
CA VAL A 168 -21.34 -11.85 11.10
C VAL A 168 -20.95 -11.09 9.86
N HIS A 169 -21.51 -9.90 9.68
CA HIS A 169 -21.15 -9.00 8.61
C HIS A 169 -21.07 -7.56 9.10
N GLY A 170 -20.59 -6.66 8.24
CA GLY A 170 -20.63 -5.23 8.50
C GLY A 170 -19.74 -4.47 7.54
N VAL A 171 -19.57 -3.18 7.81
CA VAL A 171 -18.69 -2.29 7.04
C VAL A 171 -17.56 -1.78 7.91
N ILE A 172 -16.33 -1.85 7.39
CA ILE A 172 -15.16 -1.24 8.01
C ILE A 172 -14.77 -0.01 7.20
N SER A 173 -14.68 1.12 7.89
CA SER A 173 -14.23 2.39 7.33
C SER A 173 -13.13 3.01 8.18
N TYR A 174 -12.38 3.94 7.60
CA TYR A 174 -11.37 4.72 8.29
C TYR A 174 -11.46 6.20 7.91
N ASP A 175 -11.01 7.07 8.81
CA ASP A 175 -10.85 8.48 8.51
C ASP A 175 -9.63 8.73 7.62
N ARG A 176 -9.83 9.41 6.50
CA ARG A 176 -8.74 9.98 5.69
C ARG A 176 -8.60 11.47 5.91
N LEU A 177 -7.37 11.90 6.14
CA LEU A 177 -7.01 13.32 6.10
C LEU A 177 -6.54 13.72 4.71
N ASN A 178 -6.97 14.90 4.27
CA ASN A 178 -6.71 15.40 2.94
C ASN A 178 -6.10 16.82 2.97
N PHE A 179 -5.49 17.18 1.85
CA PHE A 179 -5.08 18.54 1.58
C PHE A 179 -6.21 19.31 0.92
N GLU A 180 -6.61 20.42 1.51
CA GLU A 180 -7.58 21.34 0.93
C GLU A 180 -6.87 22.32 -0.02
N MET A 181 -7.44 22.47 -1.22
CA MET A 181 -7.00 23.49 -2.16
C MET A 181 -7.59 24.85 -1.78
N PHE A 182 -6.77 25.89 -1.90
CA PHE A 182 -7.19 27.29 -1.84
C PHE A 182 -6.40 28.10 -2.87
N SER A 183 -6.86 29.31 -3.20
CA SER A 183 -6.21 30.16 -4.21
C SER A 183 -5.53 31.36 -3.56
N ILE A 184 -4.29 31.66 -3.95
CA ILE A 184 -3.64 32.94 -3.71
C ILE A 184 -3.19 33.46 -5.06
N ASN A 185 -3.58 34.69 -5.42
CA ASN A 185 -3.20 35.32 -6.70
C ASN A 185 -3.48 34.44 -7.94
N ASN A 186 -4.64 33.75 -7.97
CA ASN A 186 -5.04 32.79 -9.01
C ASN A 186 -4.10 31.58 -9.20
N LYS A 187 -3.24 31.29 -8.22
CA LYS A 187 -2.44 30.06 -8.19
C LYS A 187 -3.06 29.11 -7.17
N PRO A 188 -3.11 27.78 -7.43
CA PRO A 188 -3.56 26.82 -6.44
C PRO A 188 -2.49 26.63 -5.35
N HIS A 189 -2.94 26.58 -4.11
CA HIS A 189 -2.16 26.28 -2.91
C HIS A 189 -2.89 25.17 -2.15
N TYR A 190 -2.16 24.40 -1.36
CA TYR A 190 -2.72 23.28 -0.60
C TYR A 190 -2.35 23.40 0.85
N LYS A 191 -3.32 23.17 1.73
CA LYS A 191 -3.13 23.13 3.17
C LYS A 191 -3.65 21.80 3.70
N PHE A 192 -2.82 21.11 4.47
CA PHE A 192 -3.27 19.93 5.21
C PHE A 192 -4.34 20.34 6.22
N ASN A 193 -5.50 19.69 6.17
CA ASN A 193 -6.60 20.00 7.08
C ASN A 193 -7.00 18.79 7.93
N PRO A 194 -6.40 18.61 9.12
CA PRO A 194 -6.75 17.51 10.01
C PRO A 194 -8.14 17.70 10.65
N ASN A 195 -8.74 18.88 10.53
CA ASN A 195 -10.03 19.22 11.13
C ASN A 195 -11.24 18.67 10.37
N LYS A 196 -11.04 18.08 9.19
CA LYS A 196 -12.12 17.54 8.36
C LYS A 196 -11.79 16.15 7.84
N PRO A 197 -11.67 15.15 8.74
CA PRO A 197 -11.52 13.77 8.30
C PRO A 197 -12.68 13.37 7.39
N GLN A 198 -12.36 12.58 6.36
CA GLN A 198 -13.34 12.05 5.41
C GLN A 198 -13.37 10.53 5.55
N PRO A 199 -14.53 9.91 5.83
CA PRO A 199 -14.60 8.46 5.90
C PRO A 199 -14.30 7.84 4.54
N GLN A 200 -13.53 6.77 4.54
CA GLN A 200 -13.19 5.94 3.37
C GLN A 200 -13.37 4.46 3.74
N ALA A 201 -13.66 3.62 2.75
CA ALA A 201 -13.77 2.18 2.96
C ALA A 201 -12.40 1.56 3.24
N CYS A 202 -12.31 0.68 4.24
CA CYS A 202 -11.15 -0.21 4.41
C CYS A 202 -11.25 -1.34 3.40
N ARG A 203 -10.73 -1.17 2.19
CA ARG A 203 -10.86 -2.15 1.10
C ARG A 203 -9.71 -3.16 1.02
N ASN A 204 -10.03 -4.40 0.66
CA ASN A 204 -9.09 -5.51 0.50
C ASN A 204 -8.22 -5.79 1.74
N ILE A 205 -8.78 -5.55 2.92
CA ILE A 205 -8.12 -5.71 4.21
C ILE A 205 -8.47 -7.08 4.80
N VAL A 206 -7.47 -7.77 5.33
CA VAL A 206 -7.64 -9.05 6.03
C VAL A 206 -8.30 -8.83 7.40
N ILE A 207 -9.44 -9.47 7.63
CA ILE A 207 -10.22 -9.40 8.86
C ILE A 207 -10.27 -10.78 9.51
N GLU A 208 -9.98 -10.84 10.81
CA GLU A 208 -10.01 -12.07 11.60
C GLU A 208 -11.13 -11.98 12.64
N LEU A 209 -11.94 -13.03 12.78
CA LEU A 209 -12.84 -13.22 13.90
C LEU A 209 -12.09 -14.00 14.98
N ILE A 210 -12.05 -13.48 16.21
CA ILE A 210 -11.26 -14.05 17.31
C ILE A 210 -12.18 -14.34 18.50
N ASN A 211 -12.01 -15.50 19.13
CA ASN A 211 -12.77 -15.87 20.33
C ASN A 211 -12.13 -15.37 21.64
N SER A 212 -12.76 -15.65 22.78
CA SER A 212 -12.30 -15.20 24.10
C SER A 212 -10.92 -15.72 24.50
N ASN A 213 -10.50 -16.85 23.92
CA ASN A 213 -9.17 -17.44 24.13
C ASN A 213 -8.09 -16.83 23.23
N GLY A 214 -8.45 -15.86 22.36
CA GLY A 214 -7.52 -15.25 21.42
C GLY A 214 -7.25 -16.10 20.17
N VAL A 215 -8.04 -17.16 19.94
CA VAL A 215 -7.90 -18.05 18.77
C VAL A 215 -8.67 -17.45 17.59
N ILE A 216 -8.06 -17.46 16.41
CA ILE A 216 -8.73 -17.08 15.15
C ILE A 216 -9.74 -18.17 14.79
N VAL A 217 -11.01 -17.79 14.72
CA VAL A 217 -12.16 -18.64 14.41
C VAL A 217 -12.38 -18.70 12.90
N ASP A 218 -12.29 -17.55 12.24
CA ASP A 218 -12.41 -17.44 10.78
C ASP A 218 -11.66 -16.20 10.27
N THR A 219 -11.37 -16.16 8.97
CA THR A 219 -10.68 -15.05 8.29
C THR A 219 -11.38 -14.71 6.98
N THR A 220 -11.65 -13.42 6.76
CA THR A 220 -12.26 -12.91 5.52
C THR A 220 -11.50 -11.68 5.03
N ILE A 221 -11.88 -11.15 3.87
CA ILE A 221 -11.29 -9.94 3.29
C ILE A 221 -12.42 -8.95 3.00
N THR A 222 -12.23 -7.68 3.33
CA THR A 222 -13.20 -6.64 2.95
C THR A 222 -13.22 -6.40 1.44
N ASN A 223 -14.39 -6.13 0.87
CA ASN A 223 -14.51 -5.73 -0.53
C ASN A 223 -14.20 -4.23 -0.75
N GLU A 224 -14.41 -3.74 -1.98
CA GLU A 224 -14.20 -2.32 -2.35
C GLU A 224 -15.00 -1.32 -1.52
N ASN A 225 -16.14 -1.74 -0.98
CA ASN A 225 -17.00 -0.91 -0.14
C ASN A 225 -16.65 -1.03 1.36
N GLY A 226 -15.64 -1.83 1.71
CA GLY A 226 -15.27 -2.11 3.09
C GLY A 226 -16.19 -3.13 3.76
N GLU A 227 -17.08 -3.78 3.02
CA GLU A 227 -17.98 -4.80 3.55
C GLU A 227 -17.22 -6.09 3.81
N TYR A 228 -17.45 -6.72 4.95
CA TYR A 228 -16.92 -8.04 5.29
C TYR A 228 -18.05 -8.98 5.70
N LYS A 229 -17.81 -10.28 5.57
CA LYS A 229 -18.74 -11.33 5.95
C LYS A 229 -17.99 -12.57 6.42
N PHE A 230 -18.43 -13.13 7.53
CA PHE A 230 -18.07 -14.45 8.05
C PHE A 230 -19.27 -15.38 7.94
N GLU A 231 -19.07 -16.54 7.35
CA GLU A 231 -20.07 -17.61 7.28
C GLU A 231 -19.61 -18.74 8.20
N LEU A 232 -20.16 -18.77 9.41
CA LEU A 232 -19.66 -19.62 10.49
C LEU A 232 -20.43 -20.94 10.54
N PHE A 233 -19.67 -22.03 10.62
CA PHE A 233 -20.17 -23.38 10.85
C PHE A 233 -19.57 -23.90 12.16
N ASP A 234 -20.38 -24.53 13.02
CA ASP A 234 -19.94 -25.10 14.31
C ASP A 234 -19.32 -24.08 15.29
N VAL A 235 -19.90 -22.88 15.38
CA VAL A 235 -19.43 -21.82 16.29
C VAL A 235 -20.10 -21.89 17.67
N ASP A 236 -19.37 -21.61 18.75
CA ASP A 236 -19.93 -21.59 20.11
C ASP A 236 -20.65 -20.25 20.37
N LEU A 237 -21.98 -20.26 20.31
CA LEU A 237 -22.80 -19.07 20.58
C LEU A 237 -22.74 -18.58 22.04
N ASN A 238 -22.13 -19.34 22.97
CA ASN A 238 -21.93 -18.90 24.35
C ASN A 238 -20.56 -18.24 24.58
N ASP A 239 -19.66 -18.31 23.59
CA ASP A 239 -18.36 -17.65 23.66
C ASP A 239 -18.47 -16.16 23.31
N LYS A 240 -17.43 -15.41 23.61
CA LYS A 240 -17.28 -13.99 23.28
C LYS A 240 -16.31 -13.81 22.13
N TYR A 241 -16.59 -12.84 21.28
CA TYR A 241 -15.85 -12.63 20.04
C TYR A 241 -15.37 -11.19 19.88
N GLN A 242 -14.32 -11.01 19.10
CA GLN A 242 -13.80 -9.72 18.65
C GLN A 242 -13.47 -9.79 17.17
N ILE A 243 -13.61 -8.66 16.48
CA ILE A 243 -13.10 -8.47 15.13
C ILE A 243 -11.72 -7.84 15.23
N LYS A 244 -10.73 -8.49 14.61
CA LYS A 244 -9.40 -7.93 14.43
C LYS A 244 -9.21 -7.52 12.98
N VAL A 245 -9.00 -6.22 12.79
CA VAL A 245 -8.75 -5.59 11.49
C VAL A 245 -7.24 -5.48 11.33
N ASN A 246 -6.65 -6.29 10.44
CA ASN A 246 -5.19 -6.30 10.24
C ASN A 246 -4.81 -5.30 9.16
N ALA A 247 -3.78 -4.49 9.37
CA ALA A 247 -3.21 -3.66 8.33
C ALA A 247 -2.39 -4.52 7.33
N HIS A 248 -3.10 -5.35 6.56
CA HIS A 248 -2.59 -6.30 5.59
C HIS A 248 -3.55 -6.41 4.41
N ILE A 249 -3.03 -6.15 3.21
CA ILE A 249 -3.68 -6.47 1.94
C ILE A 249 -3.05 -7.75 1.40
N SER A 250 -3.88 -8.76 1.12
CA SER A 250 -3.46 -9.98 0.44
C SER A 250 -4.12 -10.04 -0.93
N TYR A 251 -3.36 -9.77 -1.98
CA TYR A 251 -3.86 -9.97 -3.34
C TYR A 251 -3.83 -11.46 -3.70
N VAL A 252 -4.94 -11.95 -4.25
CA VAL A 252 -5.06 -13.30 -4.81
C VAL A 252 -4.02 -13.56 -5.92
N GLN A 253 -3.41 -12.51 -6.48
CA GLN A 253 -2.36 -12.54 -7.51
C GLN A 253 -0.93 -12.34 -6.97
N GLY A 254 -0.69 -12.45 -5.66
CA GLY A 254 0.65 -12.73 -5.12
C GLY A 254 1.36 -11.63 -4.33
N LEU A 255 1.02 -10.35 -4.51
CA LEU A 255 1.61 -9.28 -3.72
C LEU A 255 0.93 -9.17 -2.35
N ASN A 256 1.70 -9.36 -1.28
CA ASN A 256 1.26 -9.14 0.08
C ASN A 256 1.83 -7.81 0.59
N ILE A 257 0.97 -6.93 1.11
CA ILE A 257 1.36 -5.60 1.59
C ILE A 257 0.92 -5.48 3.04
N MET A 258 1.85 -5.19 3.94
CA MET A 258 1.55 -5.10 5.38
C MET A 258 2.19 -3.88 6.02
N VAL A 259 1.45 -3.24 6.93
CA VAL A 259 1.99 -2.21 7.81
C VAL A 259 2.34 -2.84 9.16
N LYS A 260 3.61 -2.80 9.55
CA LYS A 260 4.10 -3.29 10.83
C LYS A 260 4.27 -2.16 11.84
N ASN A 261 3.79 -2.38 13.06
CA ASN A 261 3.93 -1.44 14.16
C ASN A 261 5.36 -1.44 14.70
N GLN A 262 6.10 -0.36 14.46
CA GLN A 262 7.50 -0.24 14.86
C GLN A 262 7.73 -0.31 16.37
N ALA A 263 6.73 0.05 17.19
CA ALA A 263 6.87 0.10 18.64
C ALA A 263 6.72 -1.29 19.32
N THR A 264 6.35 -2.33 18.57
CA THR A 264 6.19 -3.69 19.14
C THR A 264 7.52 -4.39 19.40
N ALA A 265 8.59 -4.04 18.67
CA ALA A 265 9.93 -4.60 18.88
C ALA A 265 11.03 -3.78 18.20
N ASP A 266 12.24 -3.79 18.78
CA ASP A 266 13.46 -3.27 18.14
C ASP A 266 13.86 -4.07 16.89
N ASN A 267 13.74 -5.39 16.96
CA ASN A 267 14.07 -6.26 15.85
C ASN A 267 12.99 -6.15 14.76
N LEU A 268 13.36 -5.61 13.60
CA LEU A 268 12.49 -5.43 12.43
C LEU A 268 11.76 -6.72 12.00
N LYS A 269 12.35 -7.89 12.24
CA LYS A 269 11.70 -9.18 11.93
C LYS A 269 10.62 -9.56 12.94
N ALA A 270 10.78 -9.15 14.20
CA ALA A 270 9.87 -9.47 15.30
C ALA A 270 8.69 -8.50 15.42
N GLN A 271 8.72 -7.37 14.72
CA GLN A 271 7.60 -6.42 14.71
C GLN A 271 6.32 -7.08 14.19
N GLU A 272 5.20 -6.77 14.85
CA GLU A 272 3.89 -7.31 14.52
C GLU A 272 3.18 -6.45 13.46
N ILE A 273 2.25 -7.07 12.73
CA ILE A 273 1.33 -6.34 11.84
C ILE A 273 0.48 -5.42 12.73
N TYR A 274 0.31 -4.17 12.33
CA TYR A 274 -0.59 -3.27 13.04
C TYR A 274 -2.02 -3.82 12.94
N SER A 275 -2.75 -3.88 14.05
CA SER A 275 -4.13 -4.32 14.04
C SER A 275 -4.98 -3.52 15.01
N TYR A 276 -6.23 -3.25 14.62
CA TYR A 276 -7.28 -2.79 15.52
C TYR A 276 -8.11 -3.98 16.00
N ARG A 277 -8.57 -3.96 17.26
CA ARG A 277 -9.52 -4.93 17.79
C ARG A 277 -10.79 -4.21 18.21
N SER A 278 -11.94 -4.75 17.81
CA SER A 278 -13.25 -4.25 18.26
C SER A 278 -13.46 -4.49 19.75
N GLU A 279 -14.50 -3.86 20.29
CA GLU A 279 -15.09 -4.30 21.55
C GLU A 279 -15.55 -5.76 21.45
N VAL A 280 -15.60 -6.41 22.61
CA VAL A 280 -16.07 -7.79 22.73
C VAL A 280 -17.59 -7.86 22.52
N PHE A 281 -18.05 -8.82 21.72
CA PHE A 281 -19.47 -9.02 21.42
C PHE A 281 -19.88 -10.49 21.48
N ASP A 282 -21.20 -10.72 21.59
CA ASP A 282 -21.84 -12.03 21.50
C ASP A 282 -22.23 -12.35 20.06
N LEU A 283 -22.04 -13.60 19.64
CA LEU A 283 -22.57 -14.05 18.35
C LEU A 283 -24.08 -14.33 18.46
N TYR A 284 -24.84 -13.64 17.63
CA TYR A 284 -26.23 -13.98 17.35
C TYR A 284 -26.32 -14.59 15.93
N TYR A 285 -27.38 -15.34 15.63
CA TYR A 285 -27.55 -16.04 14.34
C TYR A 285 -27.31 -15.15 13.10
N THR A 286 -27.58 -13.84 13.20
CA THR A 286 -27.18 -12.81 12.24
C THR A 286 -26.79 -11.53 13.00
N GLY A 287 -25.53 -11.12 12.93
CA GLY A 287 -25.03 -9.89 13.55
C GLY A 287 -24.42 -8.93 12.54
N SER A 288 -24.80 -7.64 12.61
CA SER A 288 -24.14 -6.56 11.87
C SER A 288 -23.24 -5.75 12.82
N LEU A 289 -21.95 -5.65 12.51
CA LEU A 289 -20.99 -4.85 13.29
C LEU A 289 -20.19 -3.92 12.38
N ASP A 290 -20.59 -2.66 12.32
CA ASP A 290 -19.84 -1.64 11.60
C ASP A 290 -18.70 -1.11 12.47
N ILE A 291 -17.53 -0.91 11.85
CA ILE A 291 -16.32 -0.41 12.52
C ILE A 291 -15.85 0.84 11.79
N HIS A 292 -15.59 1.90 12.55
CA HIS A 292 -15.02 3.13 12.02
C HIS A 292 -13.73 3.48 12.77
N LEU A 293 -12.62 3.47 12.05
CA LEU A 293 -11.29 3.77 12.58
C LEU A 293 -11.03 5.28 12.47
N THR A 294 -10.86 5.94 13.61
CA THR A 294 -10.68 7.40 13.63
C THR A 294 -9.22 7.82 13.55
N THR A 295 -8.98 9.08 13.19
CA THR A 295 -7.62 9.66 13.18
C THR A 295 -7.02 9.91 14.56
N GLY A 296 -7.83 9.92 15.61
CA GLY A 296 -7.43 10.44 16.93
C GLY A 296 -7.12 11.96 16.95
N TRP A 297 -7.47 12.74 15.93
CA TRP A 297 -7.15 14.17 15.91
C TRP A 297 -7.93 14.98 16.96
N ASN A 298 -7.20 15.65 17.85
CA ASN A 298 -7.76 16.55 18.85
C ASN A 298 -7.61 18.03 18.43
N HIS A 299 -8.74 18.64 18.08
CA HIS A 299 -8.82 20.04 17.65
C HIS A 299 -8.29 21.06 18.66
N ASN A 300 -8.47 20.81 19.95
CA ASN A 300 -8.20 21.79 20.99
C ASN A 300 -6.70 21.92 21.25
N VAL A 301 -5.99 20.79 21.25
CA VAL A 301 -4.54 20.74 21.49
C VAL A 301 -3.72 20.66 20.21
N GLN A 302 -4.38 20.50 19.05
CA GLN A 302 -3.77 20.38 17.72
C GLN A 302 -2.75 19.23 17.62
N SER A 303 -3.10 18.08 18.19
CA SER A 303 -2.28 16.86 18.16
C SER A 303 -3.15 15.63 17.95
N PHE A 304 -2.52 14.53 17.54
CA PHE A 304 -3.16 13.22 17.53
C PHE A 304 -3.09 12.56 18.91
N ASP A 305 -4.19 11.96 19.33
CA ASP A 305 -4.29 11.09 20.49
C ASP A 305 -3.97 9.65 20.09
N ILE A 306 -2.87 9.13 20.61
CA ILE A 306 -2.32 7.82 20.26
C ILE A 306 -3.31 6.69 20.56
N ASP A 307 -4.12 6.83 21.62
CA ASP A 307 -5.02 5.77 22.08
C ASP A 307 -6.28 5.62 21.20
N THR A 308 -6.57 6.60 20.34
CA THR A 308 -7.75 6.61 19.45
C THR A 308 -7.39 6.69 17.96
N SER A 309 -6.10 6.69 17.65
CA SER A 309 -5.54 6.91 16.32
C SER A 309 -5.27 5.60 15.61
N PHE A 310 -6.30 5.10 14.92
CA PHE A 310 -6.32 3.77 14.29
C PHE A 310 -6.34 3.83 12.76
N ALA A 311 -6.64 4.98 12.16
CA ALA A 311 -6.89 5.11 10.73
C ALA A 311 -5.62 5.08 9.83
N GLN A 312 -4.48 5.50 10.37
CA GLN A 312 -3.26 5.83 9.61
C GLN A 312 -2.68 4.61 8.86
N PRO A 313 -2.53 3.42 9.47
CA PRO A 313 -2.03 2.24 8.75
C PRO A 313 -2.90 1.88 7.55
N PHE A 314 -4.21 2.06 7.67
CA PHE A 314 -5.17 1.79 6.59
C PHE A 314 -5.14 2.87 5.51
N ALA A 315 -4.89 4.14 5.88
CA ALA A 315 -4.64 5.20 4.92
C ALA A 315 -3.34 4.96 4.11
N ILE A 316 -2.29 4.45 4.75
CA ILE A 316 -1.05 4.03 4.09
C ILE A 316 -1.34 2.90 3.10
N LEU A 317 -2.06 1.86 3.54
CA LEU A 317 -2.40 0.71 2.69
C LEU A 317 -3.25 1.10 1.49
N ASP A 318 -4.32 1.88 1.69
CA ASP A 318 -5.18 2.36 0.60
C ASP A 318 -4.39 3.19 -0.42
N THR A 319 -3.38 3.94 0.03
CA THR A 319 -2.50 4.70 -0.87
C THR A 319 -1.64 3.79 -1.75
N ILE A 320 -1.07 2.73 -1.19
CA ILE A 320 -0.32 1.72 -1.96
C ILE A 320 -1.27 0.95 -2.88
N TYR A 321 -2.46 0.62 -2.39
CA TYR A 321 -3.52 -0.06 -3.14
C TYR A 321 -3.84 0.68 -4.44
N LYS A 322 -4.04 2.00 -4.41
CA LYS A 322 -4.24 2.84 -5.61
C LYS A 322 -3.11 2.70 -6.64
N SER A 323 -1.86 2.56 -6.17
CA SER A 323 -0.71 2.37 -7.07
C SER A 323 -0.70 0.98 -7.69
N VAL A 324 -1.07 -0.04 -6.92
CA VAL A 324 -1.20 -1.41 -7.42
C VAL A 324 -2.35 -1.52 -8.43
N GLU A 325 -3.51 -0.93 -8.15
CA GLU A 325 -4.62 -0.85 -9.09
C GLU A 325 -4.20 -0.15 -10.38
N PHE A 326 -3.56 1.02 -10.28
CA PHE A 326 -3.03 1.72 -11.45
C PHE A 326 -2.12 0.81 -12.27
N LEU A 327 -1.16 0.12 -11.66
CA LEU A 327 -0.25 -0.79 -12.37
C LEU A 327 -0.99 -1.98 -13.02
N LEU A 328 -1.99 -2.54 -12.34
CA LEU A 328 -2.84 -3.61 -12.89
C LEU A 328 -3.65 -3.12 -14.11
N GLU A 329 -4.21 -1.90 -14.05
CA GLU A 329 -4.89 -1.26 -15.19
C GLU A 329 -3.95 -1.05 -16.38
N GLN A 330 -2.65 -0.84 -16.13
CA GLN A 330 -1.61 -0.77 -17.16
C GLN A 330 -1.10 -2.15 -17.61
N ASN A 331 -1.79 -3.25 -17.26
CA ASN A 331 -1.40 -4.64 -17.57
C ASN A 331 -0.01 -5.02 -17.04
N ILE A 332 0.46 -4.41 -15.95
CA ILE A 332 1.71 -4.79 -15.30
C ILE A 332 1.40 -5.88 -14.26
N PRO A 333 1.84 -7.14 -14.49
CA PRO A 333 1.44 -8.26 -13.65
C PRO A 333 2.19 -8.27 -12.32
N PHE A 334 1.47 -8.67 -11.27
CA PHE A 334 2.05 -9.10 -10.00
C PHE A 334 2.09 -10.64 -10.04
N TYR A 335 3.26 -11.25 -9.90
CA TYR A 335 3.44 -12.69 -9.90
C TYR A 335 3.49 -13.22 -8.47
N ASN A 336 3.08 -14.49 -8.28
CA ASN A 336 2.95 -15.17 -6.98
C ASN A 336 4.27 -15.37 -6.19
N ASN A 337 5.40 -14.85 -6.67
CA ASN A 337 6.73 -15.02 -6.07
C ASN A 337 7.34 -13.72 -5.54
N TYR A 338 6.63 -12.59 -5.58
CA TYR A 338 7.16 -11.33 -5.04
C TYR A 338 7.21 -11.37 -3.50
N PRO A 339 8.36 -11.00 -2.88
CA PRO A 339 8.44 -10.86 -1.43
C PRO A 339 7.40 -9.85 -0.93
N PRO A 340 6.77 -10.08 0.24
CA PRO A 340 5.82 -9.13 0.79
C PRO A 340 6.44 -7.73 0.94
N LEU A 341 5.66 -6.71 0.56
CA LEU A 341 5.99 -5.32 0.86
C LEU A 341 5.67 -5.05 2.33
N VAL A 342 6.71 -4.78 3.12
CA VAL A 342 6.58 -4.39 4.52
C VAL A 342 6.77 -2.89 4.64
N ILE A 343 5.78 -2.22 5.23
CA ILE A 343 5.83 -0.81 5.57
C ILE A 343 5.93 -0.69 7.08
N ASN A 344 6.93 0.01 7.56
CA ASN A 344 7.16 0.24 8.96
C ASN A 344 6.60 1.61 9.35
N TRP A 345 5.67 1.62 10.31
CA TRP A 345 5.06 2.83 10.82
C TRP A 345 4.75 2.69 12.31
N SER A 346 4.82 3.79 13.06
CA SER A 346 4.25 3.92 14.40
C SER A 346 4.07 5.39 14.74
N GLN A 347 3.04 5.66 15.52
CA GLN A 347 2.79 6.97 16.13
C GLN A 347 3.27 7.05 17.58
N GLN A 348 3.57 5.92 18.21
CA GLN A 348 3.92 5.88 19.62
C GLN A 348 5.28 6.55 19.86
N ASP A 349 5.47 7.22 21.00
CA ASP A 349 6.75 7.89 21.30
C ASP A 349 7.86 6.91 21.75
N ASN A 350 7.49 5.72 22.22
CA ASN A 350 8.38 4.63 22.62
C ASN A 350 8.86 3.77 21.44
N VAL A 351 8.87 4.33 20.22
CA VAL A 351 9.40 3.60 19.08
C VAL A 351 10.80 3.11 19.44
N ALA A 352 11.03 1.84 19.14
CA ALA A 352 12.34 1.24 19.10
C ALA A 352 13.42 2.18 18.52
N SER A 353 14.70 1.88 18.76
CA SER A 353 15.86 2.65 18.26
C SER A 353 15.89 2.92 16.74
N ASN A 354 14.96 2.33 15.98
CA ASN A 354 14.74 2.45 14.54
C ASN A 354 13.67 3.50 14.13
N ALA A 355 13.15 4.30 15.06
CA ALA A 355 12.20 5.38 14.77
C ALA A 355 12.74 6.35 13.71
N VAL A 356 11.97 6.59 12.65
CA VAL A 356 12.40 7.46 11.54
C VAL A 356 11.77 8.84 11.63
N ALA A 357 12.59 9.88 11.40
CA ALA A 357 12.12 11.26 11.35
C ALA A 357 11.48 11.64 10.00
N ASN A 358 11.84 10.92 8.92
CA ASN A 358 11.34 11.13 7.56
C ASN A 358 10.93 9.79 6.96
N ALA A 359 10.06 9.83 5.93
CA ALA A 359 9.80 8.66 5.11
C ALA A 359 11.02 8.33 4.23
N PHE A 360 11.29 7.03 4.04
CA PHE A 360 12.28 6.54 3.07
C PHE A 360 12.07 5.04 2.79
N TYR A 361 12.47 4.60 1.60
CA TYR A 361 12.69 3.21 1.27
C TYR A 361 14.12 2.78 1.61
N GLN A 362 14.25 1.63 2.28
CA GLN A 362 15.53 1.01 2.57
C GLN A 362 15.72 -0.23 1.70
N SER A 363 16.61 -0.13 0.71
CA SER A 363 17.06 -1.27 -0.08
C SER A 363 18.06 -2.15 0.71
N GLY A 364 18.16 -3.44 0.37
CA GLY A 364 19.18 -4.35 0.88
C GLY A 364 18.68 -5.36 1.91
N ARG A 365 19.18 -5.30 3.16
CA ARG A 365 18.96 -6.38 4.15
C ARG A 365 17.49 -6.61 4.51
N TYR A 366 16.64 -5.59 4.37
CA TYR A 366 15.25 -5.63 4.83
C TYR A 366 14.21 -5.32 3.74
N ASP A 367 14.57 -4.55 2.71
CA ASP A 367 13.70 -4.15 1.58
C ASP A 367 12.32 -3.67 2.02
N ARG A 368 12.28 -2.54 2.75
CA ARG A 368 11.09 -2.01 3.43
C ARG A 368 10.93 -0.53 3.23
N ILE A 369 9.68 -0.07 3.32
CA ILE A 369 9.35 1.36 3.41
C ILE A 369 9.26 1.73 4.88
N PHE A 370 9.87 2.84 5.28
CA PHE A 370 9.65 3.45 6.58
C PHE A 370 8.86 4.74 6.39
N ILE A 371 7.75 4.88 7.14
CA ILE A 371 6.96 6.10 7.17
C ILE A 371 7.00 6.63 8.59
N SER A 372 7.29 7.92 8.73
CA SER A 372 7.30 8.58 10.03
C SER A 372 5.88 8.90 10.47
N GLY A 373 5.47 8.40 11.64
CA GLY A 373 4.24 8.80 12.34
C GLY A 373 4.50 9.54 13.66
N ARG A 374 5.77 9.80 13.98
CA ARG A 374 6.15 10.43 15.25
C ARG A 374 5.75 11.89 15.26
N SER A 375 5.07 12.32 16.32
CA SER A 375 4.84 13.74 16.55
C SER A 375 6.18 14.43 16.88
N VAL A 376 6.65 15.31 16.00
CA VAL A 376 7.85 16.13 16.28
C VAL A 376 7.45 17.27 17.21
N ILE A 377 8.24 17.62 18.21
CA ILE A 377 7.91 18.77 19.07
C ILE A 377 8.38 20.10 18.43
N ASP A 378 7.62 21.17 18.59
CA ASP A 378 8.03 22.52 18.19
C ASP A 378 8.99 23.16 19.21
N GLU A 379 9.46 24.37 18.90
CA GLU A 379 10.35 25.16 19.77
C GLU A 379 9.72 25.58 21.11
N ASN A 380 8.40 25.44 21.24
CA ASN A 380 7.63 25.68 22.45
C ASN A 380 7.21 24.37 23.14
N ASN A 381 7.85 23.24 22.77
CA ASN A 381 7.57 21.91 23.29
C ASN A 381 6.13 21.42 23.04
N LYS A 382 5.48 21.91 21.98
CA LYS A 382 4.17 21.42 21.54
C LYS A 382 4.33 20.28 20.54
N PRO A 383 3.57 19.17 20.66
CA PRO A 383 3.53 18.15 19.62
C PRO A 383 3.08 18.75 18.29
N LEU A 384 3.83 18.49 17.22
CA LEU A 384 3.46 18.73 15.84
C LEU A 384 3.22 17.38 15.20
N ALA A 385 2.07 17.25 14.54
CA ALA A 385 1.78 16.11 13.70
C ALA A 385 2.82 16.00 12.57
N ASN A 386 3.49 14.84 12.47
CA ASN A 386 3.96 14.40 11.16
C ASN A 386 2.74 14.09 10.30
N ILE A 387 2.89 14.25 9.00
CA ILE A 387 1.81 13.98 8.05
C ILE A 387 2.29 13.13 6.89
N SER A 388 3.47 12.53 7.00
CA SER A 388 4.03 11.63 5.98
C SER A 388 3.10 10.43 5.78
N GLU A 389 2.49 9.94 6.86
CA GLU A 389 1.48 8.88 6.88
C GLU A 389 0.16 9.25 6.20
N TRP A 390 -0.08 10.55 5.97
CA TRP A 390 -1.24 11.08 5.26
C TRP A 390 -0.90 11.62 3.87
N ASN A 391 0.39 11.62 3.50
CA ASN A 391 0.86 12.20 2.26
C ASN A 391 0.93 11.14 1.17
N GLU A 392 -0.09 11.13 0.31
CA GLU A 392 -0.17 10.16 -0.78
C GLU A 392 1.03 10.21 -1.72
N HIS A 393 1.51 11.40 -2.06
CA HIS A 393 2.70 11.56 -2.91
C HIS A 393 3.94 10.95 -2.26
N THR A 394 4.17 11.18 -0.95
CA THR A 394 5.29 10.57 -0.22
C THR A 394 5.20 9.05 -0.22
N ILE A 395 4.05 8.49 0.15
CA ILE A 395 3.89 7.04 0.29
C ILE A 395 4.09 6.34 -1.06
N ILE A 396 3.53 6.89 -2.15
CA ILE A 396 3.69 6.30 -3.49
C ILE A 396 5.11 6.52 -4.04
N HIS A 397 5.76 7.64 -3.70
CA HIS A 397 7.16 7.86 -4.05
C HIS A 397 8.05 6.76 -3.43
N GLU A 398 7.91 6.44 -2.14
CA GLU A 398 8.64 5.33 -1.54
C GLU A 398 8.29 3.96 -2.14
N PHE A 399 7.03 3.79 -2.58
CA PHE A 399 6.62 2.61 -3.33
C PHE A 399 7.30 2.52 -4.69
N GLY A 400 7.55 3.64 -5.37
CA GLY A 400 8.30 3.68 -6.63
C GLY A 400 9.72 3.13 -6.51
N HIS A 401 10.40 3.42 -5.40
CA HIS A 401 11.71 2.84 -5.10
C HIS A 401 11.65 1.32 -4.90
N TYR A 402 10.67 0.85 -4.13
CA TYR A 402 10.40 -0.59 -4.00
C TYR A 402 10.07 -1.23 -5.35
N PHE A 403 9.31 -0.53 -6.21
CA PHE A 403 8.94 -0.98 -7.54
C PHE A 403 10.17 -1.20 -8.43
N LEU A 404 11.07 -0.21 -8.52
CA LEU A 404 12.33 -0.35 -9.27
C LEU A 404 13.14 -1.55 -8.76
N LYS A 405 13.29 -1.66 -7.43
CA LYS A 405 14.12 -2.73 -6.86
C LYS A 405 13.54 -4.12 -7.08
N ARG A 406 12.21 -4.30 -6.99
CA ARG A 406 11.56 -5.62 -6.97
C ARG A 406 10.90 -6.04 -8.27
N PHE A 407 10.26 -5.11 -8.97
CA PHE A 407 9.47 -5.40 -10.16
C PHE A 407 10.25 -5.17 -11.44
N VAL A 408 11.03 -4.09 -11.50
CA VAL A 408 12.04 -3.90 -12.55
C VAL A 408 13.23 -4.82 -12.31
N GLY A 409 13.62 -5.00 -11.04
CA GLY A 409 14.63 -5.97 -10.62
C GLY A 409 16.02 -5.39 -10.41
N ARG A 410 16.20 -4.08 -10.62
CA ARG A 410 17.46 -3.36 -10.40
C ARG A 410 17.22 -1.90 -10.08
N ASP A 411 17.95 -1.43 -9.08
CA ASP A 411 18.14 -0.01 -8.76
C ASP A 411 19.59 0.13 -8.32
N ASP A 412 20.35 0.95 -9.06
CA ASP A 412 21.77 1.21 -8.82
C ASP A 412 22.00 2.45 -7.93
N SER A 413 20.92 3.17 -7.58
CA SER A 413 20.96 4.33 -6.67
C SER A 413 21.47 3.93 -5.28
N GLN A 414 22.37 4.74 -4.73
CA GLN A 414 22.78 4.63 -3.33
C GLN A 414 21.80 5.31 -2.37
N GLY A 415 20.76 5.97 -2.90
CA GLY A 415 19.81 6.76 -2.15
C GLY A 415 20.47 7.93 -1.39
N GLY A 416 19.74 8.45 -0.41
CA GLY A 416 20.19 9.52 0.48
C GLY A 416 19.42 10.82 0.31
N ALA A 417 19.70 11.79 1.18
CA ALA A 417 19.00 13.07 1.17
C ALA A 417 19.17 13.80 -0.17
N HIS A 418 18.04 14.14 -0.79
CA HIS A 418 17.93 14.86 -2.05
C HIS A 418 16.72 15.80 -2.00
N ARG A 419 16.62 16.71 -2.98
CA ARG A 419 15.45 17.56 -3.23
C ARG A 419 15.18 17.55 -4.73
N ALA A 420 13.95 17.84 -5.13
CA ALA A 420 13.54 17.76 -6.54
C ALA A 420 14.40 18.57 -7.53
N LEU A 421 15.01 19.68 -7.08
CA LEU A 421 15.86 20.55 -7.88
C LEU A 421 17.37 20.36 -7.61
N ASP A 422 17.74 19.36 -6.82
CA ASP A 422 19.14 19.04 -6.55
C ASP A 422 19.78 18.30 -7.71
N VAL A 423 21.10 18.49 -7.80
CA VAL A 423 21.97 17.69 -8.65
C VAL A 423 22.47 16.51 -7.83
N GLY A 424 22.17 15.29 -8.30
CA GLY A 424 22.61 14.03 -7.71
C GLY A 424 23.51 13.23 -8.66
N THR A 425 23.49 11.91 -8.52
CA THR A 425 24.09 10.98 -9.49
C THR A 425 23.05 10.62 -10.57
N LEU A 426 23.48 10.04 -11.69
CA LEU A 426 22.53 9.62 -12.75
C LEU A 426 21.51 8.59 -12.25
N GLU A 427 21.97 7.66 -11.42
CA GLU A 427 21.15 6.57 -10.88
C GLU A 427 20.17 7.08 -9.84
N LEU A 428 20.62 8.01 -8.99
CA LEU A 428 19.75 8.70 -8.05
C LEU A 428 18.70 9.53 -8.79
N ALA A 429 19.10 10.31 -9.80
CA ALA A 429 18.16 11.11 -10.57
C ALA A 429 17.09 10.28 -11.28
N LEU A 430 17.46 9.11 -11.82
CA LEU A 430 16.50 8.16 -12.39
C LEU A 430 15.57 7.60 -11.32
N SER A 431 16.13 7.09 -10.22
CA SER A 431 15.36 6.44 -9.14
C SER A 431 14.33 7.40 -8.53
N GLU A 432 14.77 8.60 -8.16
CA GLU A 432 13.88 9.65 -7.62
C GLU A 432 12.89 10.16 -8.68
N GLY A 433 13.34 10.34 -9.91
CA GLY A 433 12.50 10.85 -11.00
C GLY A 433 11.38 9.88 -11.36
N PHE A 434 11.67 8.58 -11.35
CA PHE A 434 10.68 7.53 -11.54
C PHE A 434 9.68 7.48 -10.38
N ALA A 435 10.16 7.47 -9.13
CA ALA A 435 9.32 7.46 -7.94
C ALA A 435 8.33 8.64 -7.93
N THR A 436 8.82 9.83 -8.28
CA THR A 436 7.99 11.03 -8.39
C THR A 436 7.02 10.95 -9.58
N ALA A 437 7.44 10.45 -10.74
CA ALA A 437 6.55 10.28 -11.91
C ALA A 437 5.41 9.31 -11.61
N LEU A 438 5.71 8.15 -11.00
CA LEU A 438 4.73 7.14 -10.60
C LEU A 438 3.68 7.73 -9.64
N ALA A 439 4.11 8.49 -8.62
CA ALA A 439 3.19 9.14 -7.69
C ALA A 439 2.25 10.13 -8.39
N LYS A 440 2.76 10.93 -9.33
CA LYS A 440 1.99 11.95 -10.05
C LYS A 440 0.96 11.37 -11.00
N VAL A 441 1.32 10.32 -11.74
CA VAL A 441 0.40 9.66 -12.67
C VAL A 441 -0.67 8.88 -11.91
N THR A 442 -0.29 8.11 -10.88
CA THR A 442 -1.22 7.31 -10.06
C THR A 442 -2.29 8.19 -9.41
N LEU A 443 -1.89 9.31 -8.81
CA LEU A 443 -2.83 10.20 -8.11
C LEU A 443 -3.61 11.12 -9.05
N ASN A 444 -3.36 11.03 -10.35
CA ASN A 444 -3.85 11.98 -11.33
C ASN A 444 -3.59 13.43 -10.84
N ASN A 445 -2.42 13.70 -10.25
CA ASN A 445 -2.13 15.00 -9.63
C ASN A 445 -0.63 15.35 -9.64
N TRP A 446 -0.27 16.35 -10.44
CA TRP A 446 1.11 16.80 -10.61
C TRP A 446 1.61 17.74 -9.53
N ILE A 447 0.71 18.24 -8.68
CA ILE A 447 1.04 19.16 -7.61
C ILE A 447 1.57 18.33 -6.45
N ASP A 448 2.87 18.43 -6.24
CA ASP A 448 3.58 17.73 -5.19
C ASP A 448 3.20 18.31 -3.82
N LYS A 449 2.43 17.53 -3.06
CA LYS A 449 1.93 17.91 -1.73
C LYS A 449 2.90 17.53 -0.60
N ARG A 450 4.14 17.12 -0.88
CA ARG A 450 5.16 16.87 0.15
C ARG A 450 5.42 18.14 0.96
N VAL A 451 4.81 18.22 2.15
CA VAL A 451 4.97 19.38 3.05
C VAL A 451 5.91 19.10 4.21
N ALA A 452 6.30 20.14 4.95
CA ALA A 452 7.25 20.05 6.07
C ALA A 452 6.50 19.32 7.16
N SER A 453 7.25 18.65 8.02
CA SER A 453 6.80 18.14 9.32
C SER A 453 6.14 19.17 10.26
N LYS A 454 5.88 20.42 9.82
CA LYS A 454 5.29 21.48 10.63
C LYS A 454 4.02 22.05 9.98
N ILE A 455 2.87 21.79 10.61
CA ILE A 455 1.60 22.46 10.30
C ILE A 455 1.76 23.95 10.66
N GLY A 456 1.81 24.84 9.66
CA GLY A 456 1.75 26.30 9.87
C GLY A 456 2.92 27.13 9.33
N SER A 457 4.08 26.54 9.04
CA SER A 457 5.18 27.26 8.36
C SER A 457 4.99 27.22 6.84
N LYS A 458 4.05 28.05 6.36
CA LYS A 458 3.83 28.44 4.94
C LYS A 458 4.34 27.42 3.91
N ARG A 459 3.62 26.31 3.73
CA ARG A 459 3.89 25.41 2.61
C ARG A 459 2.79 25.50 1.57
N ILE A 460 3.15 26.20 0.52
CA ILE A 460 2.47 26.20 -0.75
C ILE A 460 3.03 25.00 -1.50
N ALA A 461 2.27 23.92 -1.64
CA ALA A 461 2.50 23.02 -2.76
C ALA A 461 2.20 23.82 -4.02
N ARG A 462 3.25 24.25 -4.74
CA ARG A 462 3.09 24.81 -6.09
C ARG A 462 3.01 23.65 -7.05
N ASP A 463 2.32 23.87 -8.15
CA ASP A 463 2.57 23.13 -9.38
C ASP A 463 4.07 23.25 -9.69
N THR A 464 4.86 22.23 -9.33
CA THR A 464 6.32 22.22 -9.47
C THR A 464 6.74 21.84 -10.89
N MET A 465 5.79 21.43 -11.72
CA MET A 465 6.07 20.94 -13.06
C MET A 465 4.92 21.33 -13.99
N ARG A 466 4.83 22.60 -14.38
CA ARG A 466 4.21 22.88 -15.67
C ARG A 466 5.24 22.51 -16.71
N CYS A 467 4.84 21.75 -17.72
CA CYS A 467 5.67 21.56 -18.90
C CYS A 467 5.73 22.82 -19.80
N SER A 468 5.71 24.00 -19.17
CA SER A 468 6.01 25.29 -19.79
C SER A 468 7.46 25.61 -19.46
N ILE A 469 8.34 25.41 -20.44
CA ILE A 469 9.80 25.66 -20.39
C ILE A 469 10.12 27.16 -20.14
N GLN A 470 9.12 28.04 -20.11
CA GLN A 470 9.30 29.49 -19.98
C GLN A 470 8.95 30.01 -18.59
N ASN A 471 9.91 30.72 -17.99
CA ASN A 471 9.77 31.62 -16.83
C ASN A 471 9.46 30.96 -15.48
N GLU A 472 9.86 29.70 -15.26
CA GLU A 472 9.86 29.15 -13.90
C GLU A 472 10.99 29.78 -13.08
N VAL A 473 10.58 30.36 -11.95
CA VAL A 473 11.48 30.85 -10.91
C VAL A 473 11.28 30.00 -9.66
N ASP A 474 12.35 29.73 -8.92
CA ASP A 474 12.29 28.98 -7.67
C ASP A 474 11.45 29.72 -6.61
N ILE A 475 11.34 29.13 -5.40
CA ILE A 475 10.60 29.77 -4.30
C ILE A 475 11.16 31.13 -3.87
N ASN A 476 12.39 31.46 -4.29
CA ASN A 476 13.12 32.69 -4.01
C ASN A 476 13.16 33.66 -5.21
N GLY A 477 12.54 33.31 -6.35
CA GLY A 477 12.54 34.14 -7.55
C GLY A 477 13.77 33.97 -8.45
N ALA A 478 14.64 32.98 -8.20
CA ALA A 478 15.79 32.69 -9.06
C ALA A 478 15.33 32.00 -10.35
N PRO A 479 15.84 32.39 -11.55
CA PRO A 479 15.60 31.66 -12.78
C PRO A 479 16.03 30.22 -12.59
N VAL A 480 15.13 29.28 -12.85
CA VAL A 480 15.53 27.88 -12.87
C VAL A 480 16.22 27.69 -14.23
N TYR A 481 17.51 27.35 -14.24
CA TYR A 481 18.22 26.91 -15.44
C TYR A 481 17.95 25.38 -15.50
N GLN A 482 16.93 24.96 -16.26
CA GLN A 482 15.96 23.97 -15.73
C GLN A 482 16.24 22.48 -15.90
N PHE A 483 17.25 22.06 -16.66
CA PHE A 483 17.39 20.64 -16.98
C PHE A 483 18.81 20.11 -16.91
N SER A 484 18.92 18.89 -16.40
CA SER A 484 20.16 18.15 -16.26
C SER A 484 19.84 16.66 -16.13
N PRO A 485 20.64 15.75 -16.73
CA PRO A 485 20.52 14.30 -16.53
C PRO A 485 20.71 13.89 -15.06
N TYR A 486 21.28 14.77 -14.23
CA TYR A 486 21.53 14.57 -12.81
C TYR A 486 20.40 15.11 -11.91
N SER A 487 19.25 15.52 -12.47
CA SER A 487 18.14 16.13 -11.73
C SER A 487 16.87 15.29 -11.76
N GLU A 488 16.32 14.98 -10.57
CA GLU A 488 15.03 14.30 -10.38
C GLU A 488 13.91 14.92 -11.23
N THR A 489 13.82 16.26 -11.25
CA THR A 489 12.76 16.97 -11.99
C THR A 489 12.87 16.76 -13.49
N THR A 490 14.10 16.73 -14.03
CA THR A 490 14.31 16.50 -15.47
C THR A 490 13.86 15.09 -15.85
N ILE A 491 14.27 14.10 -15.05
CA ILE A 491 13.90 12.71 -15.30
C ILE A 491 12.39 12.51 -15.13
N THR A 492 11.78 13.10 -14.09
CA THR A 492 10.33 13.07 -13.88
C THR A 492 9.59 13.61 -15.12
N ARG A 493 10.05 14.72 -15.70
CA ARG A 493 9.43 15.34 -16.89
C ARG A 493 9.53 14.42 -18.11
N PHE A 494 10.69 13.84 -18.35
CA PHE A 494 10.89 12.89 -19.44
C PHE A 494 9.96 11.68 -19.27
N LEU A 495 9.86 11.11 -18.07
CA LEU A 495 9.02 9.93 -17.81
C LEU A 495 7.52 10.25 -17.91
N LEU A 496 7.06 11.38 -17.37
CA LEU A 496 5.66 11.78 -17.50
C LEU A 496 5.24 12.01 -18.95
N ALA A 497 6.14 12.51 -19.79
CA ALA A 497 5.91 12.64 -21.22
C ALA A 497 5.64 11.29 -21.92
N LEU A 498 6.05 10.17 -21.32
CA LEU A 498 5.81 8.82 -21.83
C LEU A 498 4.54 8.18 -21.26
N ILE A 499 4.14 8.52 -20.04
CA ILE A 499 3.14 7.74 -19.28
C ILE A 499 1.88 8.52 -18.88
N ASP A 500 1.87 9.85 -19.03
CA ASP A 500 0.75 10.67 -18.58
C ASP A 500 0.19 11.55 -19.71
N PRO A 501 -1.08 11.37 -20.14
CA PRO A 501 -1.65 12.11 -21.26
C PRO A 501 -1.81 13.61 -20.99
N ARG A 502 -1.69 14.03 -19.72
CA ARG A 502 -1.72 15.45 -19.34
C ARG A 502 -0.35 16.11 -19.52
N ALA A 503 0.70 15.32 -19.77
CA ALA A 503 2.03 15.81 -20.06
C ALA A 503 2.07 16.47 -21.43
N ASN A 504 2.06 17.80 -21.44
CA ASN A 504 2.30 18.59 -22.64
C ASN A 504 3.75 19.09 -22.67
N CYS A 505 4.71 18.18 -22.52
CA CYS A 505 6.15 18.47 -22.44
C CYS A 505 6.81 18.61 -23.80
N SER A 506 6.13 18.19 -24.86
CA SER A 506 6.47 18.54 -26.24
C SER A 506 5.19 18.50 -27.09
N LYS A 507 5.23 19.08 -28.30
CA LYS A 507 4.10 18.99 -29.24
C LYS A 507 3.81 17.56 -29.71
N GLN A 508 4.70 16.60 -29.43
CA GLN A 508 4.62 15.19 -29.83
C GLN A 508 4.25 14.25 -28.66
N THR A 509 4.26 14.72 -27.41
CA THR A 509 4.09 13.83 -26.22
C THR A 509 2.72 13.17 -26.12
N THR A 510 1.68 13.73 -26.76
CA THR A 510 0.37 13.08 -26.79
C THR A 510 0.40 11.71 -27.47
N GLN A 511 1.39 11.41 -28.32
CA GLN A 511 1.51 10.11 -28.99
C GLN A 511 2.19 9.05 -28.12
N PHE A 512 3.17 9.43 -27.29
CA PHE A 512 3.93 8.45 -26.49
C PHE A 512 3.09 7.72 -25.46
N VAL A 513 2.08 8.38 -24.89
CA VAL A 513 1.23 7.74 -23.87
C VAL A 513 0.42 6.59 -24.45
N ASP A 514 -0.06 6.75 -25.68
CA ASP A 514 -0.88 5.73 -26.36
C ASP A 514 0.00 4.61 -26.95
N GLU A 515 1.23 4.92 -27.39
CA GLU A 515 2.10 3.98 -28.11
C GLU A 515 3.14 3.29 -27.22
N ILE A 516 3.68 4.01 -26.22
CA ILE A 516 4.66 3.51 -25.23
C ILE A 516 3.93 3.25 -23.91
N GLY A 517 3.35 4.29 -23.31
CA GLY A 517 2.63 4.21 -22.04
C GLY A 517 3.47 3.66 -20.88
N MET A 518 2.80 3.37 -19.77
CA MET A 518 3.47 2.81 -18.58
C MET A 518 4.00 1.38 -18.83
N THR A 519 3.29 0.57 -19.63
CA THR A 519 3.72 -0.79 -19.99
C THR A 519 5.02 -0.79 -20.79
N GLY A 520 5.14 0.09 -21.79
CA GLY A 520 6.35 0.24 -22.61
C GLY A 520 7.53 0.76 -21.80
N LEU A 521 7.29 1.74 -20.92
CA LEU A 521 8.31 2.22 -19.98
C LEU A 521 8.78 1.08 -19.05
N TYR A 522 7.86 0.28 -18.51
CA TYR A 522 8.19 -0.86 -17.66
C TYR A 522 9.10 -1.85 -18.38
N HIS A 523 8.81 -2.21 -19.63
CA HIS A 523 9.67 -3.10 -20.43
C HIS A 523 11.05 -2.48 -20.73
N ALA A 524 11.12 -1.19 -21.03
CA ALA A 524 12.40 -0.52 -21.22
C ALA A 524 13.25 -0.52 -19.93
N LEU A 525 12.62 -0.29 -18.77
CA LEU A 525 13.26 -0.38 -17.46
C LEU A 525 13.77 -1.82 -17.18
N GLN A 526 12.97 -2.84 -17.47
CA GLN A 526 13.39 -4.25 -17.32
C GLN A 526 14.58 -4.60 -18.21
N ASN A 527 14.56 -4.17 -19.48
CA ASN A 527 15.68 -4.41 -20.38
C ASN A 527 16.95 -3.66 -19.91
N ALA A 528 16.79 -2.41 -19.46
CA ALA A 528 17.90 -1.62 -18.91
C ALA A 528 18.49 -2.27 -17.66
N ALA A 529 17.63 -2.85 -16.82
CA ALA A 529 18.04 -3.56 -15.60
C ALA A 529 18.96 -4.76 -15.88
N THR A 530 18.80 -5.40 -17.05
CA THR A 530 19.64 -6.52 -17.49
C THR A 530 20.88 -6.11 -18.29
N SER A 531 21.02 -4.83 -18.62
CA SER A 531 22.15 -4.31 -19.38
C SER A 531 23.38 -4.05 -18.50
N GLU A 532 24.56 -3.94 -19.10
CA GLU A 532 25.78 -3.68 -18.33
C GLU A 532 25.86 -2.23 -17.82
N ALA A 533 25.18 -1.30 -18.50
CA ALA A 533 25.07 0.09 -18.08
C ALA A 533 24.42 0.23 -16.71
N LEU A 534 24.81 1.29 -15.98
CA LEU A 534 24.09 1.68 -14.77
C LEU A 534 22.68 2.15 -15.12
N MET A 535 21.73 1.83 -14.25
CA MET A 535 20.35 2.32 -14.34
C MET A 535 20.34 3.84 -14.31
N SER A 536 20.20 4.44 -15.49
CA SER A 536 20.20 5.88 -15.74
C SER A 536 19.22 6.22 -16.86
N ILE A 537 18.92 7.51 -17.03
CA ILE A 537 18.07 7.96 -18.14
C ILE A 537 18.60 7.53 -19.51
N TYR A 538 19.92 7.49 -19.70
CA TYR A 538 20.56 7.05 -20.94
C TYR A 538 20.27 5.58 -21.23
N SER A 539 20.51 4.71 -20.24
CA SER A 539 20.23 3.27 -20.38
C SER A 539 18.76 2.99 -20.69
N VAL A 540 17.83 3.70 -20.04
CA VAL A 540 16.39 3.56 -20.27
C VAL A 540 15.99 4.07 -21.66
N ALA A 541 16.50 5.24 -22.07
CA ALA A 541 16.24 5.80 -23.40
C ALA A 541 16.77 4.90 -24.53
N ALA A 542 17.97 4.32 -24.37
CA ALA A 542 18.51 3.37 -25.33
C ALA A 542 17.59 2.14 -25.51
N GLN A 543 17.00 1.64 -24.43
CA GLN A 543 16.04 0.53 -24.49
C GLN A 543 14.69 0.95 -25.06
N LEU A 544 14.20 2.15 -24.76
CA LEU A 544 13.01 2.71 -25.40
C LEU A 544 13.19 2.78 -26.92
N LYS A 545 14.33 3.28 -27.41
CA LYS A 545 14.63 3.35 -28.84
C LYS A 545 14.76 1.97 -29.50
N THR A 546 15.22 0.98 -28.75
CA THR A 546 15.30 -0.42 -29.23
C THR A 546 13.91 -1.04 -29.35
N LEU A 547 13.04 -0.84 -28.36
CA LEU A 547 11.67 -1.36 -28.35
C LEU A 547 10.75 -0.61 -29.33
N TYR A 548 11.01 0.67 -29.55
CA TYR A 548 10.18 1.58 -30.34
C TYR A 548 10.99 2.36 -31.39
N PRO A 549 11.53 1.68 -32.43
CA PRO A 549 12.42 2.30 -33.41
C PRO A 549 11.76 3.41 -34.24
N TYR A 550 10.43 3.37 -34.43
CA TYR A 550 9.70 4.45 -35.09
C TYR A 550 9.63 5.74 -34.26
N HIS A 551 9.88 5.67 -32.95
CA HIS A 551 9.86 6.81 -32.02
C HIS A 551 11.25 7.36 -31.70
N THR A 552 12.34 6.80 -32.24
CA THR A 552 13.71 7.25 -31.97
C THR A 552 13.89 8.75 -32.13
N ALA A 553 13.50 9.33 -33.27
CA ALA A 553 13.66 10.76 -33.51
C ALA A 553 12.83 11.63 -32.55
N ALA A 554 11.66 11.16 -32.13
CA ALA A 554 10.81 11.88 -31.18
C ALA A 554 11.35 11.77 -29.74
N ILE A 555 11.92 10.62 -29.37
CA ILE A 555 12.59 10.41 -28.08
C ILE A 555 13.82 11.32 -27.98
N ASP A 556 14.65 11.37 -29.03
CA ASP A 556 15.81 12.25 -29.08
C ASP A 556 15.39 13.72 -29.08
N TYR A 557 14.30 14.09 -29.76
CA TYR A 557 13.73 15.43 -29.69
C TYR A 557 13.28 15.82 -28.27
N LEU A 558 12.55 14.94 -27.59
CA LEU A 558 12.18 15.15 -26.17
C LEU A 558 13.41 15.26 -25.27
N GLY A 559 14.42 14.42 -25.49
CA GLY A 559 15.70 14.49 -24.78
C GLY A 559 16.36 15.86 -24.93
N ASN A 560 16.49 16.33 -26.16
CA ASN A 560 17.10 17.64 -26.46
C ASN A 560 16.36 18.82 -25.81
N GLU A 561 15.03 18.81 -25.77
CA GLU A 561 14.23 19.83 -25.07
C GLU A 561 14.48 19.83 -23.54
N LEU A 562 14.94 18.70 -23.01
CA LEU A 562 15.27 18.50 -21.60
C LEU A 562 16.80 18.46 -21.36
N SER A 563 17.61 18.94 -22.29
CA SER A 563 19.08 18.91 -22.20
C SER A 563 19.66 17.51 -21.94
N LEU A 564 19.09 16.48 -22.57
CA LEU A 564 19.52 15.09 -22.52
C LEU A 564 19.96 14.63 -23.91
N GLU A 565 21.23 14.28 -24.06
CA GLU A 565 21.76 13.74 -25.32
C GLU A 565 21.73 12.21 -25.28
N LEU A 566 20.67 11.63 -25.84
CA LEU A 566 20.29 10.22 -25.61
C LEU A 566 20.94 9.24 -26.60
N ASN A 567 22.16 9.47 -27.08
CA ASN A 567 22.73 8.73 -28.21
C ASN A 567 23.04 7.26 -27.92
N ASP A 568 23.43 6.93 -26.69
CA ASP A 568 23.69 5.57 -26.23
C ASP A 568 23.29 5.36 -24.76
N ALA A 569 23.54 4.17 -24.21
CA ALA A 569 23.22 3.82 -22.84
C ALA A 569 24.13 4.47 -21.77
N TRP A 570 25.19 5.16 -22.19
CA TRP A 570 26.25 5.71 -21.35
C TRP A 570 26.26 7.25 -21.36
N GLY A 571 25.51 7.88 -22.27
CA GLY A 571 25.54 9.34 -22.43
C GLY A 571 26.88 9.82 -22.99
N SER A 572 27.55 9.03 -23.84
CA SER A 572 28.92 9.31 -24.31
C SER A 572 29.08 10.64 -25.04
N GLU A 573 27.99 11.15 -25.61
CA GLU A 573 27.98 12.41 -26.36
C GLU A 573 27.48 13.61 -25.53
N GLN A 574 27.00 13.40 -24.30
CA GLN A 574 26.43 14.46 -23.46
C GLN A 574 27.35 15.69 -23.35
N GLY A 575 26.93 16.78 -23.99
CA GLY A 575 27.65 18.05 -23.98
C GLY A 575 27.50 18.85 -22.69
N VAL A 576 27.96 20.09 -22.75
CA VAL A 576 27.98 21.04 -21.64
C VAL A 576 26.56 21.31 -21.12
N ILE A 577 26.36 21.17 -19.81
CA ILE A 577 25.08 21.40 -19.15
C ILE A 577 25.13 22.78 -18.47
N THR A 578 24.50 23.77 -19.09
CA THR A 578 24.48 25.16 -18.60
C THR A 578 23.79 25.33 -17.25
N ALA A 579 22.96 24.36 -16.84
CA ALA A 579 22.30 24.33 -15.54
C ALA A 579 23.24 23.99 -14.37
N LEU A 580 24.40 23.40 -14.64
CA LEU A 580 25.38 23.06 -13.61
C LEU A 580 26.28 24.27 -13.37
N THR A 581 26.12 24.91 -12.21
CA THR A 581 26.90 26.09 -11.80
C THR A 581 27.54 25.91 -10.43
N ILE A 582 28.52 26.76 -10.12
CA ILE A 582 29.21 26.84 -8.84
C ILE A 582 28.54 27.90 -7.96
N TYR A 583 28.29 27.58 -6.69
CA TYR A 583 27.86 28.54 -5.67
C TYR A 583 29.08 29.32 -5.12
N PRO A 584 28.95 30.59 -4.68
CA PRO A 584 27.82 31.50 -4.87
C PRO A 584 27.89 32.29 -6.19
N GLU A 585 28.96 32.10 -6.96
CA GLU A 585 29.33 32.96 -8.09
C GLU A 585 28.49 32.74 -9.36
N ASP A 586 27.72 31.64 -9.41
CA ASP A 586 26.94 31.21 -10.58
C ASP A 586 27.81 31.00 -11.84
N ALA A 587 29.11 30.74 -11.65
CA ALA A 587 30.04 30.36 -12.71
C ALA A 587 29.68 28.95 -13.24
N PRO A 588 29.89 28.64 -14.53
CA PRO A 588 29.67 27.29 -15.06
C PRO A 588 30.53 26.26 -14.32
N LEU A 589 29.94 25.11 -14.00
CA LEU A 589 30.68 23.96 -13.49
C LEU A 589 31.63 23.45 -14.58
N PRO A 590 32.92 23.20 -14.30
CA PRO A 590 33.85 22.66 -15.27
C PRO A 590 33.36 21.32 -15.83
N ASP A 591 33.30 21.20 -17.15
CA ASP A 591 32.77 20.05 -17.88
C ASP A 591 33.49 18.73 -17.54
N ILE A 592 34.80 18.78 -17.33
CA ILE A 592 35.61 17.63 -16.90
C ILE A 592 35.12 16.96 -15.60
N THR A 593 34.29 17.64 -14.81
CA THR A 593 33.71 17.09 -13.57
C THR A 593 32.45 16.26 -13.77
N TYR A 594 31.84 16.30 -14.96
CA TYR A 594 30.55 15.62 -15.22
C TYR A 594 30.36 15.09 -16.65
N SER A 595 31.22 15.45 -17.61
CA SER A 595 31.08 15.11 -19.03
C SER A 595 32.41 14.60 -19.64
N PRO A 596 32.37 13.53 -20.47
CA PRO A 596 31.27 12.56 -20.56
C PRO A 596 31.00 11.90 -19.20
N PRO A 597 29.78 11.43 -18.91
CA PRO A 597 29.44 10.84 -17.61
C PRO A 597 30.26 9.60 -17.24
N PHE A 598 30.79 8.89 -18.24
CA PHE A 598 31.69 7.75 -18.06
C PHE A 598 32.99 7.96 -18.82
N VAL A 599 34.11 7.81 -18.11
CA VAL A 599 35.45 7.78 -18.68
C VAL A 599 35.82 6.34 -18.99
N MET A 600 36.12 6.02 -20.24
CA MET A 600 36.64 4.70 -20.61
C MET A 600 38.10 4.55 -20.17
N MET A 601 38.45 3.40 -19.62
CA MET A 601 39.82 3.05 -19.24
C MET A 601 40.10 1.57 -19.52
N ASP A 602 41.30 1.25 -19.98
CA ASP A 602 41.75 -0.13 -20.16
C ASP A 602 42.42 -0.66 -18.88
N ILE A 603 42.46 -1.99 -18.73
CA ILE A 603 43.17 -2.62 -17.61
C ILE A 603 44.67 -2.47 -17.83
N GLY A 604 45.40 -1.99 -16.81
CA GLY A 604 46.81 -1.63 -16.89
C GLY A 604 47.06 -0.13 -17.03
N ASP A 605 46.01 0.66 -17.28
CA ASP A 605 46.09 2.11 -17.44
C ASP A 605 45.69 2.85 -16.15
N THR A 606 45.92 4.17 -16.20
CA THR A 606 45.48 5.14 -15.20
C THR A 606 44.60 6.19 -15.88
N ALA A 607 43.47 6.52 -15.25
CA ALA A 607 42.59 7.62 -15.64
C ALA A 607 42.51 8.67 -14.53
N GLU A 608 42.07 9.87 -14.90
CA GLU A 608 41.83 10.96 -13.97
C GLU A 608 40.32 11.21 -13.83
N ILE A 609 39.83 11.32 -12.61
CA ILE A 609 38.47 11.81 -12.32
C ILE A 609 38.57 13.14 -11.60
N SER A 610 37.93 14.15 -12.18
CA SER A 610 37.82 15.49 -11.60
C SER A 610 36.47 15.69 -10.92
N PHE A 611 36.45 16.50 -9.88
CA PHE A 611 35.23 16.89 -9.19
C PHE A 611 35.39 18.31 -8.61
N ASN A 612 34.27 18.99 -8.43
CA ASN A 612 34.22 20.33 -7.87
C ASN A 612 33.21 20.34 -6.72
N GLY A 613 33.67 20.71 -5.52
CA GLY A 613 32.84 20.77 -4.32
C GLY A 613 31.88 21.95 -4.29
N GLY A 614 31.96 22.86 -5.26
CA GLY A 614 31.18 24.07 -5.33
C GLY A 614 29.87 23.99 -6.06
N ILE A 615 29.51 22.82 -6.60
CA ILE A 615 28.25 22.64 -7.30
C ILE A 615 27.06 23.22 -6.50
N LYS A 616 26.30 24.09 -7.17
CA LYS A 616 25.13 24.74 -6.60
C LYS A 616 24.00 23.72 -6.51
N SER A 617 23.84 23.15 -5.32
CA SER A 617 22.73 22.27 -4.94
C SER A 617 22.07 22.80 -3.66
N LEU A 618 20.76 22.56 -3.52
CA LEU A 618 20.00 22.79 -2.30
C LEU A 618 20.32 21.74 -1.20
N SER A 619 21.05 20.67 -1.52
CA SER A 619 21.62 19.69 -0.57
C SER A 619 23.09 19.96 -0.29
N GLN A 620 23.61 19.44 0.83
CA GLN A 620 25.02 19.61 1.21
C GLN A 620 25.94 19.00 0.14
N LYS A 621 26.84 19.83 -0.39
CA LYS A 621 27.81 19.57 -1.45
C LYS A 621 28.51 18.22 -1.25
N ARG A 622 28.37 17.31 -2.21
CA ARG A 622 29.06 16.02 -2.20
C ARG A 622 30.12 15.98 -3.32
N PRO A 623 31.41 15.84 -3.00
CA PRO A 623 32.45 15.58 -3.99
C PRO A 623 32.24 14.23 -4.70
N GLY A 624 32.61 14.18 -5.99
CA GLY A 624 32.99 12.95 -6.70
C GLY A 624 31.88 12.17 -7.42
N THR A 625 30.61 12.53 -7.27
CA THR A 625 29.51 11.59 -7.57
C THR A 625 28.85 11.72 -8.96
N ILE A 626 29.43 12.51 -9.86
CA ILE A 626 28.77 12.87 -11.13
C ILE A 626 29.39 12.14 -12.32
N ARG A 627 30.70 11.82 -12.25
CA ARG A 627 31.44 11.17 -13.33
C ARG A 627 32.06 9.87 -12.85
N ASN A 628 31.86 8.80 -13.61
CA ASN A 628 32.31 7.45 -13.28
C ASN A 628 33.40 6.98 -14.26
N ILE A 629 34.12 5.91 -13.93
CA ILE A 629 34.99 5.20 -14.88
C ILE A 629 34.32 3.91 -15.33
N ARG A 630 34.43 3.58 -16.60
CA ARG A 630 34.00 2.31 -17.20
C ARG A 630 35.21 1.60 -17.81
N PHE A 631 35.26 0.28 -17.65
CA PHE A 631 36.27 -0.56 -18.31
C PHE A 631 35.66 -1.90 -18.72
N PHE A 632 36.30 -2.56 -19.69
CA PHE A 632 35.87 -3.84 -20.24
C PHE A 632 36.88 -4.94 -19.87
N ALA A 633 36.41 -6.02 -19.26
CA ALA A 633 37.26 -7.17 -18.93
C ALA A 633 37.40 -8.11 -20.14
N GLN A 634 38.58 -8.16 -20.75
CA GLN A 634 38.82 -8.99 -21.95
C GLN A 634 38.97 -10.50 -21.66
N GLN A 635 39.34 -10.84 -20.42
CA GLN A 635 39.52 -12.21 -19.95
C GLN A 635 39.21 -12.30 -18.45
N ASP A 636 39.19 -13.51 -17.89
CA ASP A 636 39.01 -13.72 -16.45
C ASP A 636 40.31 -13.35 -15.73
N ASP A 637 40.32 -12.19 -15.06
CA ASP A 637 41.51 -11.65 -14.39
C ASP A 637 41.19 -11.24 -12.96
N SER A 638 42.23 -11.21 -12.12
CA SER A 638 42.20 -10.55 -10.82
C SER A 638 42.94 -9.22 -10.91
N VAL A 639 42.29 -8.15 -10.47
CA VAL A 639 42.89 -6.81 -10.46
C VAL A 639 42.92 -6.24 -9.05
N ILE A 640 43.80 -5.26 -8.86
CA ILE A 640 43.69 -4.26 -7.83
C ILE A 640 43.33 -2.92 -8.48
N ILE A 641 42.22 -2.33 -8.02
CA ILE A 641 41.86 -0.96 -8.37
C ILE A 641 42.33 -0.06 -7.25
N LYS A 642 42.95 1.08 -7.58
CA LYS A 642 43.40 2.08 -6.61
C LYS A 642 42.86 3.46 -6.98
N VAL A 643 42.41 4.20 -5.98
CA VAL A 643 42.01 5.62 -6.09
C VAL A 643 42.88 6.42 -5.14
N PHE A 644 43.73 7.31 -5.68
CA PHE A 644 44.76 8.02 -4.91
C PHE A 644 44.20 9.23 -4.16
N ASN A 645 44.73 9.50 -2.98
CA ASN A 645 44.46 10.75 -2.27
C ASN A 645 44.98 11.94 -3.08
N THR A 646 44.35 13.09 -2.89
CA THR A 646 44.75 14.34 -3.54
C THR A 646 44.90 15.43 -2.50
N GLN A 647 45.57 16.53 -2.85
CA GLN A 647 45.63 17.73 -2.03
C GLN A 647 44.97 18.86 -2.80
N ASP A 648 44.20 19.70 -2.09
CA ASP A 648 43.71 20.95 -2.65
C ASP A 648 44.78 22.05 -2.60
N GLU A 649 44.44 23.24 -3.08
CA GLU A 649 45.36 24.38 -3.10
C GLU A 649 45.80 24.86 -1.71
N ASN A 650 45.05 24.50 -0.65
CA ASN A 650 45.38 24.79 0.74
C ASN A 650 46.27 23.71 1.37
N GLY A 651 46.52 22.61 0.65
CA GLY A 651 47.26 21.45 1.14
C GLY A 651 46.42 20.47 1.97
N ASP A 652 45.10 20.64 2.01
CA ASP A 652 44.21 19.72 2.71
C ASP A 652 44.09 18.41 1.91
N VAL A 653 44.25 17.28 2.59
CA VAL A 653 44.23 15.95 1.95
C VAL A 653 42.80 15.45 1.80
N HIS A 654 42.42 15.18 0.56
CA HIS A 654 41.14 14.60 0.18
C HIS A 654 41.27 13.10 -0.03
N ARG A 655 40.40 12.35 0.65
CA ARG A 655 40.31 10.89 0.58
C ARG A 655 39.04 10.46 -0.13
N TYR A 656 39.11 9.28 -0.73
CA TYR A 656 38.02 8.73 -1.53
C TYR A 656 37.64 7.35 -1.04
N GLN A 657 36.36 7.05 -1.11
CA GLN A 657 35.84 5.69 -1.10
C GLN A 657 35.31 5.38 -2.49
N PHE A 658 35.29 4.12 -2.88
CA PHE A 658 34.67 3.73 -4.14
C PHE A 658 34.07 2.34 -4.06
N ASP A 659 33.20 2.01 -5.01
CA ASP A 659 32.79 0.64 -5.30
C ASP A 659 32.89 0.34 -6.80
N VAL A 660 32.78 -0.94 -7.14
CA VAL A 660 32.75 -1.41 -8.53
C VAL A 660 31.43 -2.11 -8.77
N VAL A 661 30.75 -1.74 -9.85
CA VAL A 661 29.47 -2.33 -10.24
C VAL A 661 29.66 -3.09 -11.54
N GLY A 662 29.29 -4.38 -11.54
CA GLY A 662 29.21 -5.20 -12.75
C GLY A 662 27.85 -5.86 -12.86
N ASN A 663 27.15 -5.63 -13.98
CA ASN A 663 25.79 -6.15 -14.22
C ASN A 663 24.84 -5.93 -13.02
N GLY A 664 24.83 -4.70 -12.48
CA GLY A 664 23.98 -4.29 -11.36
C GLY A 664 24.38 -4.81 -9.98
N ARG A 665 25.52 -5.49 -9.87
CA ARG A 665 26.04 -5.97 -8.59
C ARG A 665 27.22 -5.12 -8.17
N SER A 666 27.02 -4.34 -7.11
CA SER A 666 28.10 -3.60 -6.48
C SER A 666 28.95 -4.48 -5.56
N THR A 667 30.24 -4.23 -5.54
CA THR A 667 31.16 -4.77 -4.52
C THR A 667 30.91 -4.14 -3.15
N LYS A 668 31.64 -4.59 -2.13
CA LYS A 668 31.82 -3.79 -0.91
C LYS A 668 32.58 -2.50 -1.26
N LEU A 669 32.43 -1.48 -0.40
CA LEU A 669 33.23 -0.26 -0.46
C LEU A 669 34.73 -0.58 -0.27
N SER A 670 35.57 0.24 -0.91
CA SER A 670 37.02 0.17 -0.86
C SER A 670 37.62 0.28 0.54
N GLU A 671 38.74 -0.40 0.75
CA GLU A 671 39.58 -0.23 1.95
C GLU A 671 40.53 0.95 1.74
N HIS A 672 40.88 1.68 2.81
CA HIS A 672 41.82 2.80 2.73
C HIS A 672 43.19 2.42 3.31
N ASP A 673 44.25 2.64 2.55
CA ASP A 673 45.63 2.51 3.00
C ASP A 673 46.23 3.90 3.27
N ALA A 674 46.37 4.24 4.56
CA ALA A 674 46.87 5.54 4.99
C ALA A 674 48.38 5.71 4.77
N GLU A 675 49.16 4.62 4.73
CA GLU A 675 50.61 4.68 4.50
C GLU A 675 50.92 4.90 3.03
N LEU A 676 50.15 4.26 2.15
CA LEU A 676 50.33 4.36 0.70
C LEU A 676 49.51 5.47 0.06
N GLY A 677 48.56 6.07 0.79
CA GLY A 677 47.81 7.24 0.34
C GLY A 677 46.79 6.95 -0.76
N PHE A 678 46.17 5.77 -0.75
CA PHE A 678 45.10 5.43 -1.69
C PHE A 678 44.07 4.49 -1.06
N SER A 679 42.86 4.50 -1.61
CA SER A 679 41.86 3.46 -1.36
C SER A 679 41.94 2.38 -2.42
N TYR A 680 41.61 1.13 -2.09
CA TYR A 680 41.70 0.02 -3.04
C TYR A 680 40.60 -1.04 -2.89
N ILE A 681 40.36 -1.78 -3.98
CA ILE A 681 39.58 -3.02 -4.00
C ILE A 681 40.36 -4.06 -4.80
N ARG A 682 40.46 -5.29 -4.28
CA ARG A 682 40.93 -6.46 -5.03
C ARG A 682 39.71 -7.28 -5.47
N LEU A 683 39.57 -7.54 -6.76
CA LEU A 683 38.44 -8.29 -7.28
C LEU A 683 38.78 -9.07 -8.54
N GLY A 684 38.07 -10.17 -8.74
CA GLY A 684 38.07 -10.92 -10.00
C GLY A 684 36.97 -10.44 -10.92
N PHE A 685 37.24 -10.40 -12.22
CA PHE A 685 36.26 -10.09 -13.26
C PHE A 685 35.95 -11.31 -14.09
N ASN A 686 34.74 -11.34 -14.63
CA ASN A 686 34.39 -12.30 -15.66
C ASN A 686 34.70 -11.69 -17.02
N LYS A 687 35.22 -12.53 -17.90
CA LYS A 687 35.45 -12.22 -19.30
C LYS A 687 34.20 -11.66 -19.98
N SER A 688 34.43 -10.72 -20.90
CA SER A 688 33.43 -10.11 -21.76
C SER A 688 32.34 -9.37 -20.99
N GLN A 689 32.69 -8.77 -19.84
CA GLN A 689 31.79 -7.94 -19.05
C GLN A 689 32.32 -6.52 -18.89
N GLU A 690 31.39 -5.56 -18.84
CA GLU A 690 31.68 -4.19 -18.45
C GLU A 690 31.43 -3.92 -16.98
N TYR A 691 32.29 -3.07 -16.44
CA TYR A 691 32.28 -2.69 -15.05
C TYR A 691 32.38 -1.17 -14.93
N VAL A 692 31.77 -0.64 -13.88
CA VAL A 692 31.80 0.78 -13.55
C VAL A 692 32.43 0.99 -12.18
N ILE A 693 33.43 1.84 -12.09
CA ILE A 693 34.03 2.32 -10.84
C ILE A 693 33.32 3.63 -10.48
N ARG A 694 32.66 3.64 -9.32
CA ARG A 694 31.99 4.82 -8.79
C ARG A 694 32.78 5.36 -7.61
N VAL A 695 33.29 6.58 -7.76
CA VAL A 695 34.13 7.22 -6.74
C VAL A 695 33.29 8.17 -5.90
N PHE A 696 33.46 8.11 -4.59
CA PHE A 696 32.76 8.91 -3.59
C PHE A 696 33.80 9.69 -2.79
N GLY A 697 33.68 11.01 -2.73
CA GLY A 697 34.55 11.81 -1.87
C GLY A 697 34.08 11.80 -0.42
N GLU A 698 35.02 11.87 0.53
CA GLU A 698 34.68 12.20 1.92
C GLU A 698 34.08 13.62 1.96
N ARG A 699 32.99 13.80 2.71
CA ARG A 699 32.19 15.02 2.73
C ARG A 699 33.08 16.26 2.94
N TYR A 700 32.97 17.27 2.06
CA TYR A 700 33.51 18.61 2.33
C TYR A 700 32.72 19.25 3.49
N THR A 701 33.17 19.00 4.71
CA THR A 701 32.71 19.75 5.89
C THR A 701 33.64 20.90 6.23
N ASP A 702 34.76 21.05 5.53
CA ASP A 702 35.72 22.11 5.81
C ASP A 702 35.30 23.44 5.16
N GLN A 703 35.34 24.50 5.95
CA GLN A 703 35.09 25.87 5.49
C GLN A 703 36.32 26.48 4.79
N SER A 704 37.47 25.80 4.83
CA SER A 704 38.70 26.19 4.13
C SER A 704 38.66 25.95 2.62
N PHE A 705 37.85 24.99 2.14
CA PHE A 705 37.85 24.56 0.74
C PHE A 705 37.45 25.70 -0.20
N ASN A 706 38.32 26.01 -1.17
CA ASN A 706 37.95 26.93 -2.23
C ASN A 706 36.93 26.27 -3.16
N ILE A 707 35.72 26.82 -3.10
CA ILE A 707 34.55 26.33 -3.81
C ILE A 707 34.72 26.30 -5.34
N ASN A 708 35.62 27.11 -5.87
CA ASN A 708 35.91 27.20 -7.30
C ASN A 708 36.92 26.13 -7.76
N ASP A 709 37.54 25.41 -6.84
CA ASP A 709 38.59 24.45 -7.18
C ASP A 709 38.03 23.18 -7.79
N THR A 710 38.69 22.73 -8.85
CA THR A 710 38.51 21.39 -9.40
C THR A 710 39.66 20.54 -8.92
N ILE A 711 39.34 19.48 -8.19
CA ILE A 711 40.31 18.51 -7.72
C ILE A 711 40.21 17.27 -8.59
N SER A 712 41.36 16.71 -8.94
CA SER A 712 41.49 15.53 -9.77
C SER A 712 42.20 14.42 -9.01
N THR A 713 41.61 13.23 -8.96
CA THR A 713 42.24 12.00 -8.45
C THR A 713 42.60 11.05 -9.58
N GLN A 714 43.73 10.35 -9.41
CA GLN A 714 44.11 9.26 -10.29
C GLN A 714 43.43 7.96 -9.85
N VAL A 715 42.94 7.22 -10.83
CA VAL A 715 42.39 5.87 -10.66
C VAL A 715 43.19 4.94 -11.55
N SER A 716 43.68 3.83 -10.98
CA SER A 716 44.43 2.82 -11.73
C SER A 716 43.80 1.45 -11.57
N ILE A 717 43.88 0.63 -12.61
CA ILE A 717 43.54 -0.80 -12.55
C ILE A 717 44.80 -1.58 -12.91
N GLU A 718 45.31 -2.37 -11.97
CA GLU A 718 46.51 -3.16 -12.15
C GLU A 718 46.19 -4.66 -12.03
N TYR A 719 46.83 -5.49 -12.87
CA TYR A 719 46.77 -6.94 -12.72
C TYR A 719 47.42 -7.39 -11.40
N ILE A 720 46.77 -8.31 -10.70
CA ILE A 720 47.36 -9.01 -9.56
C ILE A 720 48.16 -10.20 -10.14
N ASN A 721 49.49 -10.09 -10.08
CA ASN A 721 50.41 -11.17 -10.42
C ASN A 721 50.45 -12.27 -9.36
#